data_AF-A0A0W0SUA1-F1
#
_entry.id   AF-A0A0W0SUA1-F1
#
_cell.length_a   1.000
_cell.length_b   1.000
_cell.length_c   1.000
_cell.angle_alpha   90.00
_cell.angle_beta   90.00
_cell.angle_gamma   90.00
#
_symmetry.space_group_name_H-M   'P 1'
#
loop_
_entity.id
_entity.type
_entity.pdbx_description
1 polymer ?
#
loop_
_entity_poly.entity_id
_entity_poly.type
_entity_poly.pdbx_seq_one_letter_code
_entity_poly.pdbx_strand_id
1 'polypeptide(L)'
;MPIKYKGQELHKFADTGGKNKSGFYRGEKSKEEFFIKAPKDKKELFTELFAGLLLNEFKELLLEPLIKEGKLPPNYTKSLIFADLIQFEDGSYGLIQPKVALTELWKIIGTGYKDGSDRDPLWEMLNGPNAYPLLTQGGQYFGLSISLLFSLLLGAYSVHSGNMVRLNPTHAHPLERALQQFARIDWGDAFRYFAAPSNNEDILSPAEYEGVLNIKKWTKGYIANYRNIVGLLTEIAKKGITLTEKMDEVAKKEDTIHTAADLMLTMVKNALSKIPKDLLDTETKKKLATYLAIPEFAEVTFGEEGNYDKVAQTFAGTLNHRLKKIRELKEELAPHQEESSLFKSTIYTSAIPLSVNEEVAFPDFVEDLEVEFPRVNVNLLDFTTLEPQELIQKFNHYLDLITHQIDASNSWQLYPHPVANNNLLVPHYKGDKEIQLGHAFVPQYRESVILRRLFTLDIDRYGRVITHRFRPYETAVTTYRSNTPAPLWTAIENLSTAGLTLIAQLIALKKQQAVALTDVKLKSNELMEPLILGLADAIAAFKLANEKLAVLLQSSNPSAPVEFESNFFYAISEQELKEMTGAQLATICLEELTDKEPSALLFRIIGNNTLWGRMVETLAKEESAFSAREDKPHLEKIPLLSKLHEQIVYVRNHQVTFQSAPLFADKEVALKAFKESAEMLPKAFKAALASDMEKAETEFSELQMRRETYKSQYDKFQQAQDKIPAFSTFEQAYHALPLDLQSDYQNEFIAALELVWQAHLDQFDAAQLSEKPQQFKTLEAFHTKWSKSLTNKQSQAAFEQREKEFSDLQTRHETYKSQRDQFQRAPNKISAFSNFETAYRALPMNLQIDYQEELTAAQRVVWQSHLAQFDVAVNNIHSTQLAENQQQFKTLQTFYSQLPKTLNTEFQTAFEQRSKVNNFYQAVEIYDRKLTLSAKVDAFSTVSEAFSKLGVESITLYEEVKAINSDLSALYINNILPGDTPISDINKALNKLATLLEPQSIDEGLKAAFRNAVLSDKALWDVIAHTNKKNFTTELIADLLELKKFHDEKLQLGIDHNHGEKYSTSVNNFYDQALNIRLSDAPVKEQAKALVDAAQNEFSHRHSTRRLVADVIMMISVLFAGLGLLVGGIRAAKGDSFFFSKSLTTRAQEMTSMIQSPEEENEHARLIDSSPTPKKSR
;
A
#
# COMPACT_ATOMS: atom_id res chain seq x y z
N MET A 1 -97.37 60.26 -2.17
CA MET A 1 -97.05 59.72 -0.83
C MET A 1 -96.43 58.33 -1.05
N PRO A 2 -96.04 57.53 -0.03
CA PRO A 2 -95.44 56.22 -0.31
C PRO A 2 -96.47 55.22 -0.86
N ILE A 3 -96.10 54.52 -1.94
CA ILE A 3 -96.93 53.45 -2.55
C ILE A 3 -96.77 52.20 -1.67
N LYS A 4 -97.86 51.45 -1.41
CA LYS A 4 -97.83 50.24 -0.57
C LYS A 4 -97.85 48.96 -1.40
N TYR A 5 -96.99 48.00 -1.05
CA TYR A 5 -96.96 46.66 -1.63
C TYR A 5 -96.70 45.61 -0.54
N LYS A 6 -97.53 44.57 -0.47
CA LYS A 6 -97.45 43.49 0.54
C LYS A 6 -97.24 43.99 1.98
N GLY A 7 -97.94 45.07 2.35
CA GLY A 7 -97.87 45.67 3.69
C GLY A 7 -96.68 46.60 3.94
N GLN A 8 -95.84 46.84 2.94
CA GLN A 8 -94.65 47.69 3.04
C GLN A 8 -94.77 48.98 2.23
N GLU A 9 -94.26 50.08 2.77
CA GLU A 9 -94.12 51.36 2.08
C GLU A 9 -92.89 51.40 1.16
N LEU A 10 -93.10 51.81 -0.09
CA LEU A 10 -92.11 51.91 -1.15
C LEU A 10 -91.82 53.39 -1.48
N HIS A 11 -90.53 53.74 -1.53
CA HIS A 11 -90.06 55.08 -1.87
C HIS A 11 -89.34 55.07 -3.22
N LYS A 12 -89.72 55.97 -4.12
CA LYS A 12 -89.06 56.11 -5.42
C LYS A 12 -87.67 56.69 -5.24
N PHE A 13 -86.64 56.08 -5.83
CA PHE A 13 -85.25 56.56 -5.74
C PHE A 13 -84.58 56.81 -7.08
N ALA A 14 -85.13 56.33 -8.20
CA ALA A 14 -84.61 56.64 -9.53
C ALA A 14 -85.73 56.59 -10.60
N ASP A 15 -85.58 57.42 -11.62
CA ASP A 15 -86.40 57.40 -12.83
C ASP A 15 -85.74 56.55 -13.93
N THR A 16 -86.56 55.90 -14.75
CA THR A 16 -86.12 55.26 -16.00
C THR A 16 -86.68 56.05 -17.18
N GLY A 17 -85.83 56.46 -18.13
CA GLY A 17 -86.28 57.17 -19.33
C GLY A 17 -87.28 56.35 -20.15
N GLY A 18 -88.35 56.99 -20.65
CA GLY A 18 -89.35 56.35 -21.50
C GLY A 18 -90.74 57.02 -21.44
N LYS A 19 -91.65 56.65 -22.35
CA LYS A 19 -92.98 57.27 -22.51
C LYS A 19 -93.98 56.96 -21.38
N ASN A 20 -93.64 56.12 -20.40
CA ASN A 20 -94.50 55.68 -19.29
C ASN A 20 -93.93 56.16 -17.94
N LYS A 21 -94.79 56.43 -16.94
CA LYS A 21 -94.38 56.84 -15.58
C LYS A 21 -93.74 55.67 -14.80
N SER A 22 -92.59 55.19 -15.27
CA SER A 22 -91.86 54.05 -14.69
C SER A 22 -90.70 54.53 -13.81
N GLY A 23 -90.30 53.73 -12.83
CA GLY A 23 -89.13 54.04 -12.01
C GLY A 23 -88.75 52.93 -11.04
N PHE A 24 -87.62 53.14 -10.37
CA PHE A 24 -87.13 52.23 -9.33
C PHE A 24 -87.54 52.72 -7.95
N TYR A 25 -88.05 51.78 -7.16
CA TYR A 25 -88.58 52.01 -5.82
C TYR A 25 -87.85 51.10 -4.83
N ARG A 26 -87.66 51.57 -3.61
CA ARG A 26 -87.04 50.80 -2.54
C ARG A 26 -87.99 50.71 -1.36
N GLY A 27 -88.14 49.50 -0.84
CA GLY A 27 -88.93 49.27 0.35
C GLY A 27 -88.27 49.85 1.60
N GLU A 28 -89.04 50.52 2.44
CA GLU A 28 -88.49 51.23 3.61
C GLU A 28 -87.85 50.29 4.64
N LYS A 29 -88.54 49.19 4.98
CA LYS A 29 -88.11 48.19 5.96
C LYS A 29 -87.23 47.09 5.36
N SER A 30 -87.69 46.43 4.29
CA SER A 30 -86.97 45.32 3.64
C SER A 30 -85.70 45.74 2.89
N LYS A 31 -85.59 47.03 2.52
CA LYS A 31 -84.57 47.56 1.60
C LYS A 31 -84.57 46.93 0.20
N GLU A 32 -85.54 46.07 -0.12
CA GLU A 32 -85.69 45.47 -1.44
C GLU A 32 -85.99 46.53 -2.49
N GLU A 33 -85.42 46.35 -3.68
CA GLU A 33 -85.60 47.25 -4.81
C GLU A 33 -86.53 46.64 -5.86
N PHE A 34 -87.43 47.47 -6.37
CA PHE A 34 -88.45 47.10 -7.33
C PHE A 34 -88.40 48.03 -8.53
N PHE A 35 -88.75 47.49 -9.69
CA PHE A 35 -89.10 48.28 -10.86
C PHE A 35 -90.62 48.32 -10.97
N ILE A 36 -91.19 49.53 -10.98
CA ILE A 36 -92.62 49.73 -11.16
C ILE A 36 -92.83 50.41 -12.52
N LYS A 37 -93.65 49.80 -13.37
CA LYS A 37 -94.13 50.40 -14.62
C LYS A 37 -95.64 50.59 -14.61
N ALA A 38 -96.10 51.69 -15.19
CA ALA A 38 -97.52 51.98 -15.42
C ALA A 38 -97.78 51.96 -16.93
N PRO A 39 -98.16 50.79 -17.52
CA PRO A 39 -98.46 50.70 -18.93
C PRO A 39 -99.61 51.62 -19.33
N LYS A 40 -99.44 52.38 -20.42
CA LYS A 40 -100.53 53.19 -20.99
C LYS A 40 -101.60 52.34 -21.66
N ASP A 41 -101.21 51.19 -22.22
CA ASP A 41 -102.13 50.24 -22.81
C ASP A 41 -102.61 49.26 -21.73
N LYS A 42 -103.90 49.33 -21.38
CA LYS A 42 -104.53 48.42 -20.43
C LYS A 42 -104.48 46.95 -20.89
N LYS A 43 -104.33 46.72 -22.20
CA LYS A 43 -104.10 45.37 -22.75
C LYS A 43 -102.78 44.80 -22.27
N GLU A 44 -101.70 45.59 -22.33
CA GLU A 44 -100.36 45.20 -21.87
C GLU A 44 -100.33 45.03 -20.35
N LEU A 45 -101.01 45.92 -19.61
CA LEU A 45 -101.21 45.77 -18.16
C LEU A 45 -101.83 44.41 -17.80
N PHE A 46 -102.89 44.01 -18.51
CA PHE A 46 -103.51 42.71 -18.29
C PHE A 46 -102.62 41.54 -18.68
N THR A 47 -102.06 41.54 -19.89
CA THR A 47 -101.33 40.37 -20.42
C THR A 47 -100.10 40.07 -19.58
N GLU A 48 -99.38 41.10 -19.15
CA GLU A 48 -98.19 40.93 -18.32
C GLU A 48 -98.53 40.56 -16.87
N LEU A 49 -99.56 41.17 -16.29
CA LEU A 49 -100.02 40.78 -14.95
C LEU A 49 -100.47 39.33 -14.95
N PHE A 50 -101.31 38.94 -15.91
CA PHE A 50 -101.86 37.59 -15.95
C PHE A 50 -100.76 36.55 -16.22
N ALA A 51 -99.78 36.87 -17.08
CA ALA A 51 -98.61 36.03 -17.26
C ALA A 51 -97.82 35.88 -15.95
N GLY A 52 -97.59 36.98 -15.20
CA GLY A 52 -96.87 36.93 -13.94
C GLY A 52 -97.60 36.16 -12.83
N LEU A 53 -98.90 36.34 -12.70
CA LEU A 53 -99.72 35.57 -11.76
C LEU A 53 -99.69 34.07 -12.08
N LEU A 54 -99.79 33.70 -13.36
CA LEU A 54 -99.75 32.32 -13.79
C LEU A 54 -98.34 31.71 -13.61
N LEU A 55 -97.28 32.44 -13.95
CA LEU A 55 -95.90 32.02 -13.70
C LEU A 55 -95.63 31.84 -12.20
N ASN A 56 -96.25 32.63 -11.34
CA ASN A 56 -96.15 32.47 -9.90
C ASN A 56 -96.81 31.17 -9.42
N GLU A 57 -97.96 30.77 -9.98
CA GLU A 57 -98.55 29.44 -9.68
C GLU A 57 -97.61 28.30 -10.10
N PHE A 58 -97.04 28.37 -11.31
CA PHE A 58 -96.04 27.39 -11.77
C PHE A 58 -94.79 27.37 -10.89
N LYS A 59 -94.33 28.55 -10.44
CA LYS A 59 -93.18 28.69 -9.56
C LYS A 59 -93.42 27.97 -8.24
N GLU A 60 -94.50 28.29 -7.55
CA GLU A 60 -94.76 27.79 -6.19
C GLU A 60 -95.16 26.30 -6.19
N LEU A 61 -95.96 25.85 -7.16
CA LEU A 61 -96.48 24.48 -7.18
C LEU A 61 -95.56 23.47 -7.86
N LEU A 62 -94.75 23.90 -8.84
CA LEU A 62 -93.91 22.98 -9.61
C LEU A 62 -92.41 23.26 -9.44
N LEU A 63 -91.96 24.49 -9.70
CA LEU A 63 -90.53 24.78 -9.77
C LEU A 63 -89.84 24.72 -8.41
N GLU A 64 -90.40 25.36 -7.37
CA GLU A 64 -89.83 25.33 -6.02
C GLU A 64 -89.77 23.89 -5.45
N PRO A 65 -90.82 23.04 -5.60
CA PRO A 65 -90.72 21.62 -5.27
C PRO A 65 -89.66 20.86 -6.06
N LEU A 66 -89.55 21.08 -7.38
CA LEU A 66 -88.52 20.45 -8.21
C LEU A 66 -87.10 20.89 -7.82
N ILE A 67 -86.92 22.13 -7.36
CA ILE A 67 -85.65 22.63 -6.81
C ILE A 67 -85.35 21.94 -5.48
N LYS A 68 -86.32 21.84 -4.57
CA LYS A 68 -86.17 21.15 -3.28
C LYS A 68 -85.82 19.66 -3.45
N GLU A 69 -86.35 19.03 -4.50
CA GLU A 69 -86.06 17.64 -4.87
C GLU A 69 -84.74 17.47 -5.64
N GLY A 70 -84.05 18.56 -5.98
CA GLY A 70 -82.81 18.51 -6.75
C GLY A 70 -83.02 18.17 -8.24
N LYS A 71 -84.26 18.19 -8.74
CA LYS A 71 -84.55 18.00 -10.18
C LYS A 71 -84.31 19.28 -11.00
N LEU A 72 -84.23 20.45 -10.35
CA LEU A 72 -83.84 21.73 -10.93
C LEU A 72 -82.78 22.42 -10.05
N PRO A 73 -81.85 23.21 -10.63
CA PRO A 73 -80.82 23.93 -9.86
C PRO A 73 -81.36 24.92 -8.82
N PRO A 74 -80.63 25.19 -7.72
CA PRO A 74 -80.96 26.29 -6.81
C PRO A 74 -81.08 27.63 -7.56
N ASN A 75 -81.99 28.50 -7.11
CA ASN A 75 -82.26 29.81 -7.75
C ASN A 75 -82.80 29.74 -9.20
N TYR A 76 -83.25 28.57 -9.69
CA TYR A 76 -83.81 28.45 -11.04
C TYR A 76 -84.98 29.38 -11.31
N THR A 77 -85.78 29.65 -10.28
CA THR A 77 -86.96 30.52 -10.37
C THR A 77 -86.58 31.97 -10.72
N LYS A 78 -85.33 32.40 -10.47
CA LYS A 78 -84.83 33.72 -10.91
C LYS A 78 -84.73 33.86 -12.44
N SER A 79 -84.77 32.76 -13.19
CA SER A 79 -84.83 32.79 -14.67
C SER A 79 -86.17 33.26 -15.22
N LEU A 80 -87.19 33.38 -14.37
CA LEU A 80 -88.51 33.89 -14.70
C LEU A 80 -88.74 35.19 -13.93
N ILE A 81 -88.37 36.33 -14.53
CA ILE A 81 -88.63 37.64 -13.93
C ILE A 81 -89.99 38.08 -14.45
N PHE A 82 -90.97 38.18 -13.55
CA PHE A 82 -92.34 38.54 -13.88
C PHE A 82 -92.88 39.60 -12.92
N ALA A 83 -93.93 40.29 -13.36
CA ALA A 83 -94.58 41.34 -12.60
C ALA A 83 -95.73 40.80 -11.73
N ASP A 84 -95.92 41.44 -10.59
CA ASP A 84 -97.11 41.39 -9.75
C ASP A 84 -97.88 42.72 -9.89
N LEU A 85 -99.08 42.80 -9.32
CA LEU A 85 -99.90 44.00 -9.36
C LEU A 85 -99.52 44.99 -8.26
N ILE A 86 -99.58 46.28 -8.58
CA ILE A 86 -99.57 47.35 -7.58
C ILE A 86 -100.65 48.38 -7.89
N GLN A 87 -101.29 48.91 -6.84
CA GLN A 87 -102.28 49.98 -6.97
C GLN A 87 -101.65 51.33 -6.58
N PHE A 88 -101.91 52.35 -7.39
CA PHE A 88 -101.51 53.73 -7.15
C PHE A 88 -102.56 54.46 -6.28
N GLU A 89 -102.17 55.60 -5.71
CA GLU A 89 -103.05 56.41 -4.86
C GLU A 89 -104.33 56.90 -5.56
N ASP A 90 -104.30 57.08 -6.88
CA ASP A 90 -105.45 57.50 -7.69
C ASP A 90 -106.41 56.35 -8.01
N GLY A 91 -106.18 55.16 -7.43
CA GLY A 91 -106.95 53.94 -7.67
C GLY A 91 -106.56 53.21 -8.95
N SER A 92 -105.69 53.79 -9.79
CA SER A 92 -105.20 53.13 -11.00
C SER A 92 -104.16 52.04 -10.67
N TYR A 93 -103.87 51.19 -11.64
CA TYR A 93 -103.04 50.00 -11.46
C TYR A 93 -101.75 50.08 -12.27
N GLY A 94 -100.70 49.49 -11.71
CA GLY A 94 -99.39 49.31 -12.34
C GLY A 94 -98.85 47.91 -12.11
N LEU A 95 -97.67 47.67 -12.67
CA LEU A 95 -96.94 46.42 -12.59
C LEU A 95 -95.69 46.64 -11.76
N ILE A 96 -95.49 45.81 -10.73
CA ILE A 96 -94.31 45.81 -9.88
C ILE A 96 -93.52 44.52 -10.10
N GLN A 97 -92.23 44.62 -10.37
CA GLN A 97 -91.33 43.47 -10.49
C GLN A 97 -90.07 43.70 -9.67
N PRO A 98 -89.39 42.63 -9.19
CA PRO A 98 -88.12 42.78 -8.50
C PRO A 98 -87.07 43.44 -9.40
N LYS A 99 -86.26 44.35 -8.86
CA LYS A 99 -85.10 44.90 -9.58
C LYS A 99 -83.98 43.87 -9.54
N VAL A 100 -83.58 43.38 -10.71
CA VAL A 100 -82.53 42.37 -10.86
C VAL A 100 -81.36 42.99 -11.63
N ALA A 101 -80.14 42.73 -11.17
CA ALA A 101 -78.93 43.09 -11.92
C ALA A 101 -78.80 42.14 -13.13
N LEU A 102 -78.76 42.68 -14.34
CA LEU A 102 -78.80 41.90 -15.57
C LEU A 102 -77.99 42.54 -16.71
N THR A 103 -77.66 41.73 -17.70
CA THR A 103 -77.06 42.12 -18.98
C THR A 103 -77.93 41.57 -20.11
N GLU A 104 -78.40 42.44 -21.01
CA GLU A 104 -79.18 42.06 -22.19
C GLU A 104 -78.33 41.21 -23.15
N LEU A 105 -78.93 40.18 -23.78
CA LEU A 105 -78.16 39.25 -24.62
C LEU A 105 -77.49 39.91 -25.82
N TRP A 106 -78.03 40.99 -26.38
CA TRP A 106 -77.42 41.65 -27.55
C TRP A 106 -76.05 42.24 -27.23
N LYS A 107 -75.78 42.56 -25.96
CA LYS A 107 -74.46 42.96 -25.47
C LYS A 107 -73.48 41.80 -25.41
N ILE A 108 -73.99 40.58 -25.27
CA ILE A 108 -73.21 39.33 -25.20
C ILE A 108 -72.87 38.83 -26.60
N ILE A 109 -73.88 38.75 -27.49
CA ILE A 109 -73.72 38.23 -28.85
C ILE A 109 -73.32 39.28 -29.89
N GLY A 110 -73.16 40.54 -29.47
CA GLY A 110 -72.69 41.63 -30.34
C GLY A 110 -73.70 42.07 -31.40
N THR A 111 -74.99 42.05 -31.10
CA THR A 111 -76.07 42.41 -32.04
C THR A 111 -76.70 43.79 -31.80
N GLY A 112 -76.02 44.67 -31.05
CA GLY A 112 -76.46 46.03 -30.76
C GLY A 112 -76.13 47.09 -31.81
N TYR A 113 -76.75 48.25 -31.69
CA TYR A 113 -76.30 49.46 -32.40
C TYR A 113 -74.88 49.84 -31.98
N LYS A 114 -74.12 50.47 -32.90
CA LYS A 114 -72.74 50.91 -32.64
C LYS A 114 -72.62 51.92 -31.49
N ASP A 115 -73.71 52.62 -31.15
CA ASP A 115 -73.76 53.57 -30.03
C ASP A 115 -74.07 52.91 -28.68
N GLY A 116 -74.31 51.59 -28.65
CA GLY A 116 -74.59 50.83 -27.43
C GLY A 116 -75.94 51.18 -26.77
N SER A 117 -76.86 51.80 -27.51
CA SER A 117 -78.16 52.25 -26.98
C SER A 117 -79.18 51.13 -26.81
N ASP A 118 -79.34 50.27 -27.81
CA ASP A 118 -80.28 49.15 -27.84
C ASP A 118 -79.80 48.09 -28.86
N ARG A 119 -80.52 46.97 -28.95
CA ARG A 119 -80.37 45.97 -30.01
C ARG A 119 -80.64 46.58 -31.39
N ASP A 120 -79.92 46.14 -32.42
CA ASP A 120 -80.24 46.46 -33.82
C ASP A 120 -81.10 45.33 -34.42
N PRO A 121 -82.42 45.54 -34.66
CA PRO A 121 -83.30 44.47 -35.12
C PRO A 121 -82.96 43.90 -36.49
N LEU A 122 -82.38 44.71 -37.39
CA LEU A 122 -82.00 44.26 -38.73
C LEU A 122 -80.68 43.48 -38.70
N TRP A 123 -79.74 43.96 -37.88
CA TRP A 123 -78.47 43.27 -37.69
C TRP A 123 -78.65 41.93 -36.96
N GLU A 124 -79.47 41.90 -35.92
CA GLU A 124 -79.86 40.69 -35.20
C GLU A 124 -80.62 39.70 -36.10
N MET A 125 -81.44 40.18 -37.04
CA MET A 125 -82.11 39.32 -38.02
C MET A 125 -81.11 38.63 -38.95
N LEU A 126 -80.14 39.37 -39.50
CA LEU A 126 -79.20 38.83 -40.49
C LEU A 126 -78.13 37.94 -39.85
N ASN A 127 -77.65 38.30 -38.66
CA ASN A 127 -76.52 37.63 -38.00
C ASN A 127 -76.91 36.80 -36.79
N GLY A 128 -78.12 36.97 -36.24
CA GLY A 128 -78.65 36.22 -35.10
C GLY A 128 -78.54 34.71 -35.26
N PRO A 129 -78.88 34.11 -36.41
CA PRO A 129 -78.70 32.68 -36.67
C PRO A 129 -77.28 32.17 -36.35
N ASN A 130 -76.24 32.95 -36.66
CA ASN A 130 -74.85 32.59 -36.40
C ASN A 130 -74.33 33.07 -35.04
N ALA A 131 -74.96 34.10 -34.45
CA ALA A 131 -74.52 34.73 -33.21
C ALA A 131 -75.11 34.06 -31.95
N TYR A 132 -76.33 33.50 -32.02
CA TYR A 132 -77.00 32.88 -30.88
C TYR A 132 -76.30 31.62 -30.32
N PRO A 133 -75.60 30.78 -31.12
CA PRO A 133 -74.74 29.73 -30.59
C PRO A 133 -73.67 30.23 -29.60
N LEU A 134 -73.22 31.49 -29.71
CA LEU A 134 -72.25 32.09 -28.78
C LEU A 134 -72.78 32.18 -27.34
N LEU A 135 -74.11 32.17 -27.12
CA LEU A 135 -74.72 32.17 -25.79
C LEU A 135 -74.31 30.94 -24.95
N THR A 136 -73.79 29.92 -25.61
CA THR A 136 -73.42 28.63 -24.99
C THR A 136 -71.92 28.36 -25.06
N GLN A 137 -71.12 29.31 -25.55
CA GLN A 137 -69.67 29.22 -25.62
C GLN A 137 -69.05 29.88 -24.39
N GLY A 138 -68.24 29.14 -23.61
CA GLY A 138 -67.42 29.71 -22.52
C GLY A 138 -67.92 29.53 -21.09
N GLY A 139 -68.60 28.44 -20.75
CA GLY A 139 -68.88 28.09 -19.35
C GLY A 139 -70.08 27.17 -19.16
N GLN A 140 -70.41 26.86 -17.91
CA GLN A 140 -71.63 26.15 -17.55
C GLN A 140 -72.80 27.15 -17.45
N TYR A 141 -73.95 26.80 -18.03
CA TYR A 141 -75.10 27.70 -18.17
C TYR A 141 -76.42 27.03 -17.83
N PHE A 142 -77.39 27.83 -17.38
CA PHE A 142 -78.74 27.35 -17.12
C PHE A 142 -79.78 28.47 -17.25
N GLY A 143 -81.07 28.13 -17.16
CA GLY A 143 -82.17 29.10 -17.24
C GLY A 143 -82.73 29.32 -18.65
N LEU A 144 -81.91 29.27 -19.69
CA LEU A 144 -82.33 29.60 -21.07
C LEU A 144 -83.51 28.74 -21.54
N SER A 145 -83.41 27.40 -21.39
CA SER A 145 -84.47 26.49 -21.82
C SER A 145 -85.73 26.57 -20.95
N ILE A 146 -85.68 27.02 -19.68
CA ILE A 146 -86.93 27.18 -18.89
C ILE A 146 -87.62 28.50 -19.24
N SER A 147 -86.87 29.58 -19.47
CA SER A 147 -87.40 30.84 -19.94
C SER A 147 -88.07 30.68 -21.31
N LEU A 148 -87.43 29.96 -22.24
CA LEU A 148 -88.01 29.66 -23.56
C LEU A 148 -89.20 28.69 -23.48
N LEU A 149 -89.16 27.68 -22.61
CA LEU A 149 -90.30 26.79 -22.38
C LEU A 149 -91.54 27.61 -21.98
N PHE A 150 -91.42 28.48 -20.99
CA PHE A 150 -92.57 29.30 -20.56
C PHE A 150 -92.98 30.34 -21.61
N SER A 151 -92.03 30.84 -22.40
CA SER A 151 -92.32 31.70 -23.56
C SER A 151 -93.21 30.99 -24.59
N LEU A 152 -92.84 29.75 -24.93
CA LEU A 152 -93.60 28.88 -25.83
C LEU A 152 -94.92 28.40 -25.20
N LEU A 153 -94.98 28.22 -23.89
CA LEU A 153 -96.20 27.79 -23.22
C LEU A 153 -97.25 28.91 -23.20
N LEU A 154 -96.84 30.15 -22.91
CA LEU A 154 -97.73 31.31 -22.79
C LEU A 154 -97.98 32.03 -24.13
N GLY A 155 -97.33 31.62 -25.22
CA GLY A 155 -97.42 32.31 -26.51
C GLY A 155 -96.80 33.71 -26.50
N ALA A 156 -95.72 33.88 -25.74
CA ALA A 156 -94.95 35.11 -25.62
C ALA A 156 -93.74 35.01 -26.57
N TYR A 157 -93.90 35.38 -27.84
CA TYR A 157 -92.91 35.12 -28.89
C TYR A 157 -91.84 36.20 -29.08
N SER A 158 -91.91 37.32 -28.36
CA SER A 158 -90.93 38.42 -28.38
C SER A 158 -89.65 38.10 -27.59
N VAL A 159 -89.06 36.92 -27.83
CA VAL A 159 -87.84 36.41 -27.15
C VAL A 159 -86.54 36.97 -27.74
N HIS A 160 -86.56 38.20 -28.27
CA HIS A 160 -85.35 38.83 -28.81
C HIS A 160 -84.32 39.07 -27.71
N SER A 161 -83.08 39.31 -28.14
CA SER A 161 -81.91 39.54 -27.27
C SER A 161 -82.01 40.74 -26.30
N GLY A 162 -83.07 41.56 -26.40
CA GLY A 162 -83.40 42.60 -25.42
C GLY A 162 -84.32 42.15 -24.27
N ASN A 163 -85.21 41.17 -24.49
CA ASN A 163 -86.12 40.63 -23.46
C ASN A 163 -85.56 39.36 -22.81
N MET A 164 -84.61 38.74 -23.48
CA MET A 164 -83.79 37.68 -22.92
C MET A 164 -82.52 38.32 -22.37
N VAL A 165 -82.11 37.91 -21.17
CA VAL A 165 -81.01 38.53 -20.43
C VAL A 165 -80.16 37.46 -19.74
N ARG A 166 -78.92 37.81 -19.40
CA ARG A 166 -78.09 37.08 -18.45
C ARG A 166 -78.12 37.82 -17.11
N LEU A 167 -78.40 37.11 -16.02
CA LEU A 167 -78.35 37.71 -14.68
C LEU A 167 -76.91 38.02 -14.31
N ASN A 168 -76.69 39.20 -13.74
CA ASN A 168 -75.39 39.56 -13.19
C ASN A 168 -75.31 39.04 -11.75
N PRO A 169 -74.12 38.57 -11.31
CA PRO A 169 -73.89 38.19 -9.93
C PRO A 169 -74.24 39.36 -8.99
N THR A 170 -75.09 39.10 -8.00
CA THR A 170 -75.60 40.12 -7.07
C THR A 170 -74.63 40.35 -5.91
N HIS A 171 -73.76 39.37 -5.64
CA HIS A 171 -72.70 39.47 -4.64
C HIS A 171 -71.33 39.22 -5.26
N ALA A 172 -70.26 39.66 -4.59
CA ALA A 172 -68.88 39.31 -4.90
C ALA A 172 -68.58 37.81 -4.65
N HIS A 173 -69.60 36.95 -4.66
CA HIS A 173 -69.52 35.51 -4.50
C HIS A 173 -69.04 34.88 -5.82
N PRO A 174 -67.85 34.30 -5.88
CA PRO A 174 -67.24 33.85 -7.13
C PRO A 174 -67.98 32.71 -7.86
N LEU A 175 -68.81 31.88 -7.20
CA LEU A 175 -69.74 30.96 -7.91
C LEU A 175 -70.66 31.67 -8.91
N GLU A 176 -71.22 32.83 -8.54
CA GLU A 176 -72.12 33.56 -9.43
C GLU A 176 -71.36 34.18 -10.63
N ARG A 177 -70.02 34.24 -10.58
CA ARG A 177 -69.18 34.68 -11.71
C ARG A 177 -68.84 33.54 -12.68
N ALA A 178 -68.83 32.29 -12.22
CA ALA A 178 -68.48 31.12 -13.05
C ALA A 178 -69.68 30.54 -13.83
N LEU A 179 -70.91 30.85 -13.40
CA LEU A 179 -72.14 30.29 -13.96
C LEU A 179 -72.98 31.35 -14.67
N GLN A 180 -73.38 31.06 -15.92
CA GLN A 180 -74.23 31.97 -16.68
C GLN A 180 -75.70 31.58 -16.52
N GLN A 181 -76.45 32.33 -15.71
CA GLN A 181 -77.90 32.17 -15.59
C GLN A 181 -78.62 33.09 -16.58
N PHE A 182 -79.35 32.49 -17.52
CA PHE A 182 -80.24 33.21 -18.42
C PHE A 182 -81.63 33.39 -17.81
N ALA A 183 -82.27 34.51 -18.10
CA ALA A 183 -83.61 34.84 -17.66
C ALA A 183 -84.40 35.53 -18.78
N ARG A 184 -85.72 35.59 -18.59
CA ARG A 184 -86.60 36.43 -19.39
C ARG A 184 -87.20 37.54 -18.54
N ILE A 185 -87.21 38.75 -19.10
CA ILE A 185 -87.96 39.91 -18.64
C ILE A 185 -89.05 40.26 -19.66
N ASP A 186 -90.00 41.08 -19.25
CA ASP A 186 -91.07 41.65 -20.08
C ASP A 186 -91.95 40.60 -20.80
N TRP A 187 -93.09 40.30 -20.16
CA TRP A 187 -94.06 39.30 -20.61
C TRP A 187 -95.32 39.92 -21.23
N GLY A 188 -95.31 41.23 -21.51
CA GLY A 188 -96.48 41.95 -22.03
C GLY A 188 -96.95 41.49 -23.43
N ASP A 189 -96.12 40.77 -24.17
CA ASP A 189 -96.46 40.16 -25.46
C ASP A 189 -97.20 38.81 -25.34
N ALA A 190 -97.33 38.25 -24.14
CA ALA A 190 -97.97 36.97 -23.89
C ALA A 190 -99.40 36.90 -24.45
N PHE A 191 -99.84 35.68 -24.75
CA PHE A 191 -101.19 35.33 -25.15
C PHE A 191 -101.71 35.97 -26.45
N ARG A 192 -100.83 36.43 -27.34
CA ARG A 192 -101.25 36.92 -28.66
C ARG A 192 -101.77 35.77 -29.53
N TYR A 193 -102.99 35.91 -30.03
CA TYR A 193 -103.73 34.87 -30.76
C TYR A 193 -103.71 33.54 -30.02
N PHE A 194 -103.74 33.56 -28.67
CA PHE A 194 -103.42 32.42 -27.84
C PHE A 194 -104.24 31.18 -28.15
N ALA A 195 -105.56 31.31 -28.22
CA ALA A 195 -106.48 30.20 -28.47
C ALA A 195 -106.81 30.00 -29.96
N ALA A 196 -106.17 30.75 -30.87
CA ALA A 196 -106.39 30.56 -32.31
C ALA A 196 -105.78 29.22 -32.75
N PRO A 197 -106.50 28.37 -33.51
CA PRO A 197 -105.97 27.08 -33.96
C PRO A 197 -104.63 27.20 -34.69
N SER A 198 -104.50 28.16 -35.61
CA SER A 198 -103.28 28.41 -36.39
C SER A 198 -102.05 28.74 -35.53
N ASN A 199 -102.25 29.34 -34.35
CA ASN A 199 -101.14 29.69 -33.44
C ASN A 199 -100.65 28.50 -32.58
N ASN A 200 -101.34 27.36 -32.67
CA ASN A 200 -101.10 26.17 -31.86
C ASN A 200 -100.87 24.90 -32.69
N GLU A 201 -100.86 25.00 -34.03
CA GLU A 201 -100.47 23.93 -34.95
C GLU A 201 -98.94 23.70 -34.92
N ASP A 202 -98.17 24.76 -35.22
CA ASP A 202 -96.72 24.84 -34.99
C ASP A 202 -96.40 25.91 -33.94
N ILE A 203 -96.15 25.48 -32.70
CA ILE A 203 -95.82 26.37 -31.60
C ILE A 203 -94.47 27.08 -31.74
N LEU A 204 -93.62 26.72 -32.73
CA LEU A 204 -92.38 27.43 -33.02
C LEU A 204 -92.54 28.49 -34.12
N SER A 205 -93.72 28.58 -34.75
CA SER A 205 -94.04 29.53 -35.82
C SER A 205 -95.41 30.17 -35.55
N PRO A 206 -95.49 31.27 -34.78
CA PRO A 206 -96.77 31.86 -34.42
C PRO A 206 -97.54 32.43 -35.61
N ALA A 207 -98.86 32.43 -35.50
CA ALA A 207 -99.79 32.88 -36.54
C ALA A 207 -99.56 34.36 -36.96
N GLU A 208 -98.95 35.17 -36.10
CA GLU A 208 -98.57 36.55 -36.45
C GLU A 208 -97.48 36.67 -37.53
N TYR A 209 -96.77 35.58 -37.83
CA TYR A 209 -95.73 35.51 -38.88
C TYR A 209 -96.25 34.99 -40.22
N GLU A 210 -97.52 34.59 -40.31
CA GLU A 210 -98.11 34.01 -41.50
C GLU A 210 -98.74 35.10 -42.42
N GLY A 211 -98.63 34.91 -43.75
CA GLY A 211 -99.13 35.84 -44.80
C GLY A 211 -98.09 36.25 -45.86
N VAL A 212 -98.47 36.24 -47.14
CA VAL A 212 -97.57 36.32 -48.33
C VAL A 212 -96.84 37.69 -48.50
N LEU A 213 -97.23 38.73 -47.75
CA LEU A 213 -96.60 40.07 -47.79
C LEU A 213 -96.13 40.57 -46.40
N ASN A 214 -95.96 39.66 -45.43
CA ASN A 214 -95.73 40.04 -44.03
C ASN A 214 -94.23 40.26 -43.72
N ILE A 215 -93.74 41.50 -43.86
CA ILE A 215 -92.36 41.94 -43.48
C ILE A 215 -92.05 41.62 -41.99
N LYS A 216 -93.07 41.40 -41.15
CA LYS A 216 -92.88 41.03 -39.73
C LYS A 216 -92.27 39.64 -39.55
N LYS A 217 -92.45 38.69 -40.48
CA LYS A 217 -91.77 37.39 -40.41
C LYS A 217 -90.25 37.54 -40.41
N TRP A 218 -89.75 38.45 -41.23
CA TRP A 218 -88.32 38.73 -41.37
C TRP A 218 -87.78 39.49 -40.15
N THR A 219 -88.49 40.53 -39.70
CA THR A 219 -87.99 41.41 -38.63
C THR A 219 -88.30 40.95 -37.19
N LYS A 220 -89.18 39.95 -37.00
CA LYS A 220 -89.67 39.53 -35.66
C LYS A 220 -89.62 38.03 -35.39
N GLY A 221 -89.10 37.20 -36.30
CA GLY A 221 -89.03 35.74 -36.16
C GLY A 221 -87.96 35.21 -35.18
N TYR A 222 -87.90 35.72 -33.95
CA TYR A 222 -86.77 35.52 -33.02
C TYR A 222 -86.58 34.06 -32.56
N ILE A 223 -87.65 33.25 -32.51
CA ILE A 223 -87.55 31.82 -32.18
C ILE A 223 -86.65 31.06 -33.16
N ALA A 224 -86.58 31.49 -34.44
CA ALA A 224 -85.72 30.87 -35.43
C ALA A 224 -84.23 30.95 -35.06
N ASN A 225 -83.79 32.02 -34.40
CA ASN A 225 -82.39 32.18 -33.99
C ASN A 225 -81.98 31.13 -32.93
N TYR A 226 -82.89 30.74 -32.04
CA TYR A 226 -82.64 29.72 -31.02
C TYR A 226 -82.57 28.31 -31.58
N ARG A 227 -83.15 28.05 -32.77
CA ARG A 227 -83.08 26.73 -33.43
C ARG A 227 -81.64 26.33 -33.80
N ASN A 228 -80.74 27.30 -33.91
CA ASN A 228 -79.33 27.05 -34.22
C ASN A 228 -78.48 26.70 -32.98
N ILE A 229 -79.05 26.78 -31.78
CA ILE A 229 -78.42 26.25 -30.57
C ILE A 229 -78.76 24.76 -30.51
N VAL A 230 -77.87 23.94 -31.08
CA VAL A 230 -78.02 22.48 -31.16
C VAL A 230 -78.19 21.90 -29.75
N GLY A 231 -79.21 21.06 -29.52
CA GLY A 231 -79.66 20.47 -28.26
C GLY A 231 -80.73 21.26 -27.49
N LEU A 232 -80.97 22.54 -27.81
CA LEU A 232 -81.84 23.42 -27.01
C LEU A 232 -83.31 23.01 -27.06
N LEU A 233 -83.85 22.62 -28.21
CA LEU A 233 -85.26 22.23 -28.32
C LEU A 233 -85.52 20.93 -27.56
N THR A 234 -84.56 20.01 -27.61
CA THR A 234 -84.60 18.75 -26.86
C THR A 234 -84.57 19.00 -25.35
N GLU A 235 -83.75 19.94 -24.86
CA GLU A 235 -83.73 20.33 -23.45
C GLU A 235 -85.02 21.04 -23.00
N ILE A 236 -85.63 21.85 -23.89
CA ILE A 236 -86.96 22.42 -23.65
C ILE A 236 -88.00 21.30 -23.51
N ALA A 237 -87.98 20.29 -24.39
CA ALA A 237 -88.89 19.16 -24.33
C ALA A 237 -88.73 18.34 -23.04
N LYS A 238 -87.50 18.03 -22.62
CA LYS A 238 -87.20 17.33 -21.35
C LYS A 238 -87.77 18.05 -20.15
N LYS A 239 -87.67 19.38 -20.11
CA LYS A 239 -88.28 20.20 -19.05
C LYS A 239 -89.80 20.17 -19.11
N GLY A 240 -90.39 20.17 -20.31
CA GLY A 240 -91.83 20.00 -20.47
C GLY A 240 -92.32 18.66 -19.91
N ILE A 241 -91.55 17.59 -20.12
CA ILE A 241 -91.81 16.26 -19.53
C ILE A 241 -91.71 16.34 -18.01
N THR A 242 -90.61 16.89 -17.48
CA THR A 242 -90.37 17.04 -16.03
C THR A 242 -91.49 17.82 -15.34
N LEU A 243 -91.96 18.93 -15.94
CA LEU A 243 -93.08 19.71 -15.41
C LEU A 243 -94.38 18.91 -15.42
N THR A 244 -94.66 18.16 -16.49
CA THR A 244 -95.87 17.34 -16.58
C THR A 244 -95.87 16.23 -15.53
N GLU A 245 -94.75 15.53 -15.36
CA GLU A 245 -94.60 14.50 -14.32
C GLU A 245 -94.81 15.08 -12.93
N LYS A 246 -94.30 16.30 -12.68
CA LYS A 246 -94.54 16.98 -11.41
C LYS A 246 -96.00 17.38 -11.23
N MET A 247 -96.66 17.86 -12.28
CA MET A 247 -98.09 18.17 -12.23
C MET A 247 -98.92 16.92 -11.91
N ASP A 248 -98.59 15.77 -12.50
CA ASP A 248 -99.26 14.49 -12.20
C ASP A 248 -99.02 14.06 -10.74
N GLU A 249 -97.82 14.29 -10.21
CA GLU A 249 -97.51 14.01 -8.80
C GLU A 249 -98.28 14.91 -7.84
N VAL A 250 -98.34 16.21 -8.13
CA VAL A 250 -99.09 17.19 -7.32
C VAL A 250 -100.58 16.90 -7.37
N ALA A 251 -101.14 16.61 -8.55
CA ALA A 251 -102.54 16.21 -8.70
C ALA A 251 -102.86 14.97 -7.84
N LYS A 252 -102.04 13.91 -7.91
CA LYS A 252 -102.26 12.68 -7.10
C LYS A 252 -102.26 12.88 -5.58
N LYS A 253 -101.70 13.99 -5.08
CA LYS A 253 -101.62 14.31 -3.65
C LYS A 253 -102.83 15.10 -3.15
N GLU A 254 -103.64 15.66 -4.05
CA GLU A 254 -104.84 16.42 -3.68
C GLU A 254 -106.12 15.64 -3.97
N ASP A 255 -106.97 15.47 -2.95
CA ASP A 255 -108.22 14.71 -3.05
C ASP A 255 -109.23 15.29 -4.07
N THR A 256 -109.07 16.56 -4.47
CA THR A 256 -110.01 17.31 -5.33
C THR A 256 -109.51 17.52 -6.76
N ILE A 257 -108.26 17.13 -7.09
CA ILE A 257 -107.62 17.34 -8.39
C ILE A 257 -107.12 16.00 -8.92
N HIS A 258 -107.72 15.47 -10.00
CA HIS A 258 -107.44 14.08 -10.40
C HIS A 258 -106.45 13.94 -11.55
N THR A 259 -106.17 15.00 -12.31
CA THR A 259 -105.24 14.98 -13.44
C THR A 259 -104.35 16.22 -13.50
N ALA A 260 -103.21 16.16 -14.20
CA ALA A 260 -102.40 17.34 -14.50
C ALA A 260 -103.22 18.42 -15.26
N ALA A 261 -104.20 18.03 -16.07
CA ALA A 261 -105.08 18.96 -16.76
C ALA A 261 -105.99 19.72 -15.78
N ASP A 262 -106.49 19.05 -14.74
CA ASP A 262 -107.26 19.67 -13.65
C ASP A 262 -106.41 20.64 -12.84
N LEU A 263 -105.15 20.27 -12.54
CA LEU A 263 -104.21 21.17 -11.86
C LEU A 263 -103.93 22.43 -12.69
N MET A 264 -103.75 22.29 -14.01
CA MET A 264 -103.60 23.43 -14.92
C MET A 264 -104.82 24.36 -14.87
N LEU A 265 -106.03 23.80 -14.86
CA LEU A 265 -107.26 24.59 -14.72
C LEU A 265 -107.31 25.33 -13.39
N THR A 266 -106.93 24.67 -12.29
CA THR A 266 -106.86 25.29 -10.95
C THR A 266 -105.85 26.44 -10.93
N MET A 267 -104.64 26.26 -11.47
CA MET A 267 -103.64 27.34 -11.56
C MET A 267 -104.17 28.54 -12.35
N VAL A 268 -104.83 28.31 -13.49
CA VAL A 268 -105.44 29.38 -14.29
C VAL A 268 -106.56 30.09 -13.52
N LYS A 269 -107.43 29.36 -12.81
CA LYS A 269 -108.49 29.95 -11.98
C LYS A 269 -107.91 30.79 -10.85
N ASN A 270 -106.88 30.29 -10.16
CA ASN A 270 -106.18 31.02 -9.10
C ASN A 270 -105.53 32.31 -9.62
N ALA A 271 -104.94 32.27 -10.81
CA ALA A 271 -104.36 33.46 -11.42
C ALA A 271 -105.45 34.48 -11.82
N LEU A 272 -106.58 34.04 -12.38
CA LEU A 272 -107.70 34.93 -12.76
C LEU A 272 -108.42 35.54 -11.55
N SER A 273 -108.56 34.78 -10.45
CA SER A 273 -109.22 35.26 -9.23
C SER A 273 -108.46 36.39 -8.53
N LYS A 274 -107.13 36.44 -8.69
CA LYS A 274 -106.23 37.48 -8.17
C LYS A 274 -106.29 38.80 -8.95
N ILE A 275 -106.95 38.83 -10.12
CA ILE A 275 -107.10 40.04 -10.92
C ILE A 275 -108.25 40.90 -10.34
N PRO A 276 -108.06 42.21 -10.09
CA PRO A 276 -109.13 43.07 -9.59
C PRO A 276 -110.31 43.20 -10.55
N LYS A 277 -111.52 43.27 -9.99
CA LYS A 277 -112.79 43.45 -10.75
C LYS A 277 -112.76 44.69 -11.67
N ASP A 278 -112.06 45.74 -11.27
CA ASP A 278 -111.98 47.05 -11.90
C ASP A 278 -110.72 47.29 -12.76
N LEU A 279 -109.86 46.27 -12.93
CA LEU A 279 -108.62 46.41 -13.73
C LEU A 279 -108.90 46.81 -15.19
N LEU A 280 -109.97 46.27 -15.79
CA LEU A 280 -110.30 46.42 -17.22
C LEU A 280 -111.71 46.96 -17.45
N ASP A 281 -111.80 47.95 -18.33
CA ASP A 281 -113.07 48.42 -18.89
C ASP A 281 -113.60 47.50 -20.00
N THR A 282 -114.89 47.63 -20.32
CA THR A 282 -115.59 46.80 -21.32
C THR A 282 -114.96 46.88 -22.71
N GLU A 283 -114.43 48.05 -23.11
CA GLU A 283 -113.77 48.20 -24.42
C GLU A 283 -112.47 47.40 -24.46
N THR A 284 -111.68 47.46 -23.40
CA THR A 284 -110.43 46.70 -23.27
C THR A 284 -110.69 45.20 -23.24
N LYS A 285 -111.75 44.73 -22.56
CA LYS A 285 -112.16 43.31 -22.57
C LYS A 285 -112.49 42.82 -23.98
N LYS A 286 -113.20 43.60 -24.79
CA LYS A 286 -113.47 43.27 -26.21
C LYS A 286 -112.20 43.21 -27.04
N LYS A 287 -111.28 44.16 -26.85
CA LYS A 287 -109.97 44.15 -27.53
C LYS A 287 -109.14 42.93 -27.12
N LEU A 288 -109.16 42.55 -25.85
CA LEU A 288 -108.49 41.36 -25.33
C LEU A 288 -109.13 40.07 -25.83
N ALA A 289 -110.46 39.99 -25.97
CA ALA A 289 -111.12 38.82 -26.55
C ALA A 289 -110.60 38.51 -27.96
N THR A 290 -110.45 39.54 -28.81
CA THR A 290 -109.82 39.41 -30.13
C THR A 290 -108.33 39.10 -30.02
N TYR A 291 -107.61 39.78 -29.13
CA TYR A 291 -106.16 39.57 -28.96
C TYR A 291 -105.82 38.15 -28.50
N LEU A 292 -106.61 37.58 -27.59
CA LEU A 292 -106.45 36.24 -27.03
C LEU A 292 -107.04 35.15 -27.94
N ALA A 293 -107.91 35.53 -28.88
CA ALA A 293 -108.80 34.65 -29.64
C ALA A 293 -109.75 33.84 -28.72
N ILE A 294 -110.25 34.45 -27.64
CA ILE A 294 -111.19 33.87 -26.68
C ILE A 294 -112.43 34.78 -26.62
N PRO A 295 -113.51 34.48 -27.37
CA PRO A 295 -114.70 35.33 -27.43
C PRO A 295 -115.35 35.60 -26.07
N GLU A 296 -115.35 34.60 -25.17
CA GLU A 296 -115.92 34.69 -23.83
C GLU A 296 -115.23 35.73 -22.94
N PHE A 297 -114.01 36.14 -23.29
CA PHE A 297 -113.27 37.16 -22.56
C PHE A 297 -113.93 38.55 -22.63
N ALA A 298 -114.77 38.81 -23.64
CA ALA A 298 -115.44 40.10 -23.79
C ALA A 298 -116.35 40.45 -22.59
N GLU A 299 -116.94 39.43 -21.95
CA GLU A 299 -117.92 39.57 -20.87
C GLU A 299 -117.41 39.03 -19.52
N VAL A 300 -116.10 38.83 -19.40
CA VAL A 300 -115.47 38.28 -18.19
C VAL A 300 -115.43 39.29 -17.03
N THR A 301 -115.64 38.82 -15.81
CA THR A 301 -115.42 39.53 -14.55
C THR A 301 -114.39 38.76 -13.73
N PHE A 302 -113.53 39.49 -13.00
CA PHE A 302 -112.46 38.92 -12.18
C PHE A 302 -112.77 39.02 -10.68
N GLY A 303 -111.80 38.77 -9.80
CA GLY A 303 -111.97 38.67 -8.35
C GLY A 303 -112.49 37.30 -7.92
N GLU A 304 -112.58 37.04 -6.61
CA GLU A 304 -112.97 35.72 -6.06
C GLU A 304 -114.33 35.21 -6.58
N GLU A 305 -115.27 36.11 -6.84
CA GLU A 305 -116.63 35.82 -7.36
C GLU A 305 -116.80 36.11 -8.87
N GLY A 306 -115.71 36.23 -9.62
CA GLY A 306 -115.74 36.52 -11.06
C GLY A 306 -116.30 35.35 -11.91
N ASN A 307 -116.88 35.65 -13.07
CA ASN A 307 -117.48 34.66 -13.97
C ASN A 307 -116.48 34.06 -14.99
N TYR A 308 -115.22 33.90 -14.60
CA TYR A 308 -114.11 33.54 -15.51
C TYR A 308 -113.97 32.04 -15.82
N ASP A 309 -114.89 31.18 -15.38
CA ASP A 309 -114.79 29.73 -15.57
C ASP A 309 -114.59 29.29 -17.03
N LYS A 310 -115.38 29.83 -17.95
CA LYS A 310 -115.27 29.50 -19.39
C LYS A 310 -113.94 29.96 -19.97
N VAL A 311 -113.50 31.16 -19.59
CA VAL A 311 -112.20 31.72 -19.97
C VAL A 311 -111.08 30.84 -19.43
N ALA A 312 -111.17 30.42 -18.16
CA ALA A 312 -110.19 29.56 -17.51
C ALA A 312 -110.08 28.19 -18.19
N GLN A 313 -111.21 27.58 -18.57
CA GLN A 313 -111.23 26.32 -19.32
C GLN A 313 -110.54 26.45 -20.67
N THR A 314 -110.82 27.50 -21.44
CA THR A 314 -110.17 27.74 -22.74
C THR A 314 -108.66 27.97 -22.58
N PHE A 315 -108.24 28.76 -21.58
CA PHE A 315 -106.83 28.97 -21.28
C PHE A 315 -106.13 27.67 -20.87
N ALA A 316 -106.68 26.94 -19.91
CA ALA A 316 -106.09 25.69 -19.43
C ALA A 316 -106.01 24.62 -20.53
N GLY A 317 -107.06 24.49 -21.35
CA GLY A 317 -107.07 23.60 -22.51
C GLY A 317 -105.97 23.95 -23.52
N THR A 318 -105.81 25.24 -23.82
CA THR A 318 -104.76 25.73 -24.73
C THR A 318 -103.36 25.52 -24.14
N LEU A 319 -103.15 25.82 -22.86
CA LEU A 319 -101.87 25.59 -22.16
C LEU A 319 -101.50 24.10 -22.15
N ASN A 320 -102.45 23.21 -21.85
CA ASN A 320 -102.23 21.76 -21.90
C ASN A 320 -101.86 21.28 -23.31
N HIS A 321 -102.56 21.76 -24.34
CA HIS A 321 -102.25 21.45 -25.73
C HIS A 321 -100.85 21.93 -26.12
N ARG A 322 -100.48 23.16 -25.76
CA ARG A 322 -99.13 23.71 -26.01
C ARG A 322 -98.06 22.97 -25.24
N LEU A 323 -98.29 22.61 -23.97
CA LEU A 323 -97.35 21.81 -23.18
C LEU A 323 -97.12 20.42 -23.80
N LYS A 324 -98.17 19.79 -24.34
CA LYS A 324 -98.05 18.56 -25.11
C LYS A 324 -97.15 18.76 -26.34
N LYS A 325 -97.37 19.82 -27.11
CA LYS A 325 -96.52 20.16 -28.28
C LYS A 325 -95.06 20.45 -27.88
N ILE A 326 -94.83 21.12 -26.75
CA ILE A 326 -93.48 21.39 -26.21
C ILE A 326 -92.72 20.08 -25.96
N ARG A 327 -93.39 19.07 -25.40
CA ARG A 327 -92.77 17.76 -25.10
C ARG A 327 -92.39 16.97 -26.35
N GLU A 328 -92.99 17.30 -27.49
CA GLU A 328 -92.74 16.67 -28.80
C GLU A 328 -91.66 17.40 -29.60
N LEU A 329 -91.10 18.51 -29.08
CA LEU A 329 -90.06 19.27 -29.75
C LEU A 329 -88.78 18.43 -29.91
N LYS A 330 -88.25 18.42 -31.12
CA LYS A 330 -86.99 17.77 -31.51
C LYS A 330 -86.30 18.60 -32.58
N GLU A 331 -85.00 18.41 -32.73
CA GLU A 331 -84.21 19.04 -33.79
C GLU A 331 -84.18 18.18 -35.05
N GLU A 332 -84.01 18.82 -36.22
CA GLU A 332 -83.62 18.14 -37.45
C GLU A 332 -82.09 18.10 -37.51
N LEU A 333 -81.49 16.98 -37.08
CA LEU A 333 -80.04 16.82 -37.04
C LEU A 333 -79.47 16.46 -38.42
N ALA A 334 -78.30 17.00 -38.77
CA ALA A 334 -77.52 16.56 -39.92
C ALA A 334 -76.86 15.18 -39.64
N PRO A 335 -76.60 14.32 -40.64
CA PRO A 335 -76.22 12.91 -40.45
C PRO A 335 -74.89 12.63 -39.72
N HIS A 336 -74.14 13.65 -39.29
CA HIS A 336 -72.77 13.53 -38.78
C HIS A 336 -72.48 14.31 -37.48
N GLN A 337 -73.50 14.71 -36.70
CA GLN A 337 -73.28 15.33 -35.39
C GLN A 337 -73.33 14.31 -34.24
N GLU A 338 -72.28 14.28 -33.41
CA GLU A 338 -72.18 13.43 -32.22
C GLU A 338 -73.02 13.98 -31.05
N GLU A 339 -73.65 13.09 -30.26
CA GLU A 339 -74.49 13.43 -29.09
C GLU A 339 -73.73 14.21 -27.99
N SER A 340 -72.40 14.16 -27.99
CA SER A 340 -71.53 14.87 -27.04
C SER A 340 -71.51 16.39 -27.26
N SER A 341 -71.82 16.88 -28.46
CA SER A 341 -71.82 18.31 -28.81
C SER A 341 -73.16 19.03 -28.62
N LEU A 342 -74.18 18.34 -28.11
CA LEU A 342 -75.52 18.89 -27.90
C LEU A 342 -75.58 19.76 -26.64
N PHE A 343 -76.32 20.88 -26.71
CA PHE A 343 -76.68 21.72 -25.56
C PHE A 343 -77.27 20.87 -24.44
N LYS A 344 -76.72 21.01 -23.24
CA LYS A 344 -77.22 20.38 -22.01
C LYS A 344 -77.34 21.45 -20.94
N SER A 345 -78.52 21.56 -20.31
CA SER A 345 -78.67 22.42 -19.13
C SER A 345 -77.96 21.76 -17.94
N THR A 346 -77.01 22.43 -17.30
CA THR A 346 -76.32 21.86 -16.13
C THR A 346 -77.29 21.75 -14.94
N ILE A 347 -77.34 20.56 -14.31
CA ILE A 347 -78.02 20.31 -13.03
C ILE A 347 -76.97 20.37 -11.92
N TYR A 348 -77.08 21.30 -10.98
CA TYR A 348 -76.23 21.34 -9.78
C TYR A 348 -76.96 20.69 -8.61
N THR A 349 -76.62 19.44 -8.32
CA THR A 349 -77.06 18.72 -7.12
C THR A 349 -75.95 17.93 -6.42
N SER A 350 -74.75 17.84 -6.98
CA SER A 350 -73.63 17.18 -6.31
C SER A 350 -72.91 18.18 -5.41
N ALA A 351 -72.84 17.87 -4.11
CA ALA A 351 -71.85 18.47 -3.24
C ALA A 351 -70.45 18.27 -3.86
N ILE A 352 -69.60 19.28 -3.80
CA ILE A 352 -68.23 19.24 -4.32
C ILE A 352 -67.39 18.51 -3.28
N PRO A 353 -66.92 17.28 -3.55
CA PRO A 353 -66.10 16.54 -2.60
C PRO A 353 -64.80 17.30 -2.37
N LEU A 354 -64.51 17.61 -1.11
CA LEU A 354 -63.19 18.07 -0.72
C LEU A 354 -62.32 16.83 -0.47
N SER A 355 -61.61 16.39 -1.51
CA SER A 355 -60.68 15.27 -1.44
C SER A 355 -59.24 15.77 -1.40
N VAL A 356 -58.43 15.13 -0.58
CA VAL A 356 -57.00 15.41 -0.51
C VAL A 356 -56.32 14.68 -1.68
N ASN A 357 -55.95 15.39 -2.76
CA ASN A 357 -55.24 14.76 -3.88
C ASN A 357 -53.82 14.34 -3.43
N GLU A 358 -53.50 13.05 -3.48
CA GLU A 358 -52.19 12.51 -3.10
C GLU A 358 -51.01 13.19 -3.84
N GLU A 359 -51.21 13.67 -5.08
CA GLU A 359 -50.14 14.27 -5.89
C GLU A 359 -49.83 15.75 -5.54
N VAL A 360 -50.69 16.43 -4.77
CA VAL A 360 -50.56 17.87 -4.47
C VAL A 360 -49.84 18.09 -3.13
N ALA A 361 -48.85 18.99 -3.07
CA ALA A 361 -48.16 19.30 -1.82
C ALA A 361 -49.09 20.07 -0.86
N PHE A 362 -48.82 20.02 0.45
CA PHE A 362 -49.70 20.68 1.44
C PHE A 362 -49.88 22.20 1.19
N PRO A 363 -48.84 22.99 0.87
CA PRO A 363 -49.03 24.41 0.54
C PRO A 363 -49.92 24.62 -0.67
N ASP A 364 -49.73 23.85 -1.74
CA ASP A 364 -50.52 23.94 -2.96
C ASP A 364 -51.99 23.56 -2.69
N PHE A 365 -52.22 22.56 -1.84
CA PHE A 365 -53.56 22.22 -1.36
C PHE A 365 -54.22 23.39 -0.60
N VAL A 366 -53.44 24.14 0.20
CA VAL A 366 -53.96 25.34 0.89
C VAL A 366 -54.21 26.49 -0.09
N GLU A 367 -53.40 26.63 -1.13
CA GLU A 367 -53.65 27.59 -2.22
C GLU A 367 -54.91 27.23 -3.03
N ASP A 368 -55.09 25.96 -3.37
CA ASP A 368 -56.30 25.45 -4.02
C ASP A 368 -57.52 25.69 -3.12
N LEU A 369 -57.40 25.45 -1.81
CA LEU A 369 -58.43 25.81 -0.84
C LEU A 369 -58.71 27.31 -0.85
N GLU A 370 -57.71 28.19 -0.85
CA GLU A 370 -57.93 29.64 -0.90
C GLU A 370 -58.60 30.08 -2.21
N VAL A 371 -58.33 29.38 -3.32
CA VAL A 371 -58.92 29.67 -4.62
C VAL A 371 -60.36 29.16 -4.68
N GLU A 372 -60.60 27.94 -4.23
CA GLU A 372 -61.89 27.23 -4.33
C GLU A 372 -62.86 27.60 -3.19
N PHE A 373 -62.37 27.89 -1.99
CA PHE A 373 -63.19 28.19 -0.80
C PHE A 373 -64.02 29.48 -0.92
N PRO A 374 -63.50 30.59 -1.49
CA PRO A 374 -64.34 31.72 -1.88
C PRO A 374 -65.25 31.33 -3.04
N ARG A 375 -64.78 30.47 -3.97
CA ARG A 375 -65.47 30.14 -5.21
C ARG A 375 -66.63 29.18 -5.06
N VAL A 376 -66.90 28.60 -3.89
CA VAL A 376 -67.98 27.64 -3.65
C VAL A 376 -68.80 28.09 -2.43
N ASN A 377 -70.14 27.99 -2.50
CA ASN A 377 -70.96 28.17 -1.29
C ASN A 377 -70.61 27.02 -0.36
N VAL A 378 -70.14 27.29 0.86
CA VAL A 378 -69.64 26.24 1.76
C VAL A 378 -70.68 25.16 2.07
N ASN A 379 -71.98 25.47 1.95
CA ASN A 379 -73.06 24.48 2.04
C ASN A 379 -73.08 23.45 0.88
N LEU A 380 -72.29 23.69 -0.17
CA LEU A 380 -72.07 22.81 -1.31
C LEU A 380 -70.73 22.07 -1.23
N LEU A 381 -69.83 22.41 -0.29
CA LEU A 381 -68.60 21.64 -0.07
C LEU A 381 -68.93 20.42 0.79
N ASP A 382 -68.55 19.23 0.34
CA ASP A 382 -68.65 18.02 1.12
C ASP A 382 -67.33 17.78 1.88
N PHE A 383 -67.31 18.14 3.15
CA PHE A 383 -66.21 17.85 4.06
C PHE A 383 -66.24 16.40 4.56
N THR A 384 -67.33 15.64 4.31
CA THR A 384 -67.39 14.24 4.71
C THR A 384 -66.42 13.35 3.93
N THR A 385 -65.99 13.77 2.74
CA THR A 385 -64.95 13.10 1.94
C THR A 385 -63.51 13.44 2.36
N LEU A 386 -63.33 14.42 3.25
CA LEU A 386 -61.98 14.79 3.70
C LEU A 386 -61.43 13.71 4.63
N GLU A 387 -60.36 13.02 4.24
CA GLU A 387 -59.69 12.05 5.10
C GLU A 387 -58.68 12.75 6.03
N PRO A 388 -58.97 12.88 7.35
CA PRO A 388 -58.14 13.67 8.26
C PRO A 388 -56.70 13.15 8.37
N GLN A 389 -56.53 11.84 8.21
CA GLN A 389 -55.23 11.18 8.36
C GLN A 389 -54.32 11.46 7.17
N GLU A 390 -54.86 11.47 5.95
CA GLU A 390 -54.12 11.87 4.74
C GLU A 390 -53.70 13.35 4.80
N LEU A 391 -54.60 14.22 5.27
CA LEU A 391 -54.31 15.64 5.44
C LEU A 391 -53.16 15.89 6.43
N ILE A 392 -53.18 15.19 7.56
CA ILE A 392 -52.11 15.24 8.56
C ILE A 392 -50.81 14.69 8.00
N GLN A 393 -50.84 13.56 7.28
CA GLN A 393 -49.65 12.99 6.63
C GLN A 393 -49.01 13.99 5.65
N LYS A 394 -49.80 14.69 4.84
CA LYS A 394 -49.28 15.73 3.93
C LYS A 394 -48.66 16.90 4.68
N PHE A 395 -49.28 17.38 5.75
CA PHE A 395 -48.71 18.45 6.56
C PHE A 395 -47.40 18.02 7.23
N ASN A 396 -47.38 16.82 7.84
CA ASN A 396 -46.18 16.26 8.46
C ASN A 396 -45.06 16.09 7.43
N HIS A 397 -45.37 15.58 6.23
CA HIS A 397 -44.41 15.47 5.14
C HIS A 397 -43.85 16.83 4.71
N TYR A 398 -44.70 17.85 4.64
CA TYR A 398 -44.26 19.21 4.33
C TYR A 398 -43.34 19.79 5.40
N LEU A 399 -43.65 19.59 6.69
CA LEU A 399 -42.79 19.95 7.81
C LEU A 399 -41.44 19.22 7.75
N ASP A 400 -41.46 17.93 7.38
CA ASP A 400 -40.24 17.14 7.19
C ASP A 400 -39.37 17.73 6.06
N LEU A 401 -39.95 18.06 4.90
CA LEU A 401 -39.21 18.65 3.78
C LEU A 401 -38.54 19.98 4.15
N ILE A 402 -39.26 20.87 4.83
CA ILE A 402 -38.72 22.14 5.33
C ILE A 402 -37.54 21.90 6.26
N THR A 403 -37.74 21.03 7.26
CA THR A 403 -36.72 20.79 8.28
C THR A 403 -35.48 20.12 7.69
N HIS A 404 -35.64 19.24 6.70
CA HIS A 404 -34.53 18.69 5.92
C HIS A 404 -33.79 19.75 5.10
N GLN A 405 -34.50 20.68 4.46
CA GLN A 405 -33.86 21.77 3.71
C GLN A 405 -33.00 22.65 4.62
N ILE A 406 -33.52 22.99 5.81
CA ILE A 406 -32.81 23.76 6.83
C ILE A 406 -31.55 23.03 7.33
N ASP A 407 -31.70 21.72 7.54
CA ASP A 407 -30.61 20.83 7.94
C ASP A 407 -29.53 20.74 6.88
N ALA A 408 -29.90 20.68 5.60
CA ALA A 408 -28.98 20.63 4.47
C ALA A 408 -28.25 21.96 4.23
N SER A 409 -28.90 23.10 4.47
CA SER A 409 -28.26 24.43 4.41
C SER A 409 -27.47 24.79 5.67
N ASN A 410 -27.59 23.98 6.72
CA ASN A 410 -27.00 24.21 8.04
C ASN A 410 -27.44 25.55 8.66
N SER A 411 -28.68 25.99 8.40
CA SER A 411 -29.12 27.34 8.77
C SER A 411 -29.19 27.58 10.28
N TRP A 412 -29.22 26.53 11.11
CA TRP A 412 -29.17 26.65 12.56
C TRP A 412 -27.84 27.21 13.08
N GLN A 413 -26.74 27.05 12.34
CA GLN A 413 -25.42 27.56 12.72
C GLN A 413 -25.27 29.08 12.55
N LEU A 414 -26.26 29.75 11.96
CA LEU A 414 -26.33 31.21 11.89
C LEU A 414 -26.69 31.86 13.23
N TYR A 415 -27.06 31.06 14.23
CA TYR A 415 -27.49 31.50 15.56
C TYR A 415 -26.44 31.13 16.62
N PRO A 416 -26.31 31.92 17.70
CA PRO A 416 -25.30 31.69 18.72
C PRO A 416 -25.59 30.41 19.51
N HIS A 417 -24.70 29.42 19.35
CA HIS A 417 -24.70 28.18 20.12
C HIS A 417 -23.74 28.26 21.32
N PRO A 418 -24.05 27.63 22.46
CA PRO A 418 -23.17 27.65 23.64
C PRO A 418 -21.87 26.87 23.39
N VAL A 419 -21.99 25.77 22.65
CA VAL A 419 -20.93 24.88 22.18
C VAL A 419 -21.35 24.45 20.77
N ALA A 420 -20.42 24.30 19.83
CA ALA A 420 -20.72 24.13 18.40
C ALA A 420 -21.63 22.91 18.07
N ASN A 421 -21.68 21.88 18.92
CA ASN A 421 -22.50 20.68 18.77
C ASN A 421 -23.73 20.62 19.70
N ASN A 422 -23.99 21.67 20.47
CA ASN A 422 -25.18 21.77 21.33
C ASN A 422 -26.30 22.50 20.59
N ASN A 423 -27.56 22.19 20.94
CA ASN A 423 -28.70 22.92 20.40
C ASN A 423 -28.96 24.26 21.08
N LEU A 424 -29.75 25.10 20.40
CA LEU A 424 -30.15 26.43 20.84
C LEU A 424 -30.89 26.45 22.20
N LEU A 425 -31.45 25.31 22.64
CA LEU A 425 -32.27 25.23 23.83
C LEU A 425 -31.49 24.89 25.10
N VAL A 426 -30.22 24.49 24.98
CA VAL A 426 -29.35 24.13 26.12
C VAL A 426 -29.30 25.22 27.20
N PRO A 427 -29.12 26.53 26.90
CA PRO A 427 -29.09 27.59 27.93
C PRO A 427 -30.41 27.78 28.67
N HIS A 428 -31.50 27.22 28.15
CA HIS A 428 -32.86 27.43 28.62
C HIS A 428 -33.42 26.22 29.37
N TYR A 429 -32.67 25.11 29.42
CA TYR A 429 -33.02 23.93 30.18
C TYR A 429 -32.66 24.10 31.66
N LYS A 430 -33.60 23.79 32.57
CA LYS A 430 -33.46 24.02 34.02
C LYS A 430 -33.09 22.78 34.84
N GLY A 431 -33.02 21.60 34.22
CA GLY A 431 -32.61 20.37 34.92
C GLY A 431 -33.66 19.76 35.85
N ASP A 432 -34.96 20.05 35.66
CA ASP A 432 -35.99 19.75 36.68
C ASP A 432 -36.20 18.24 36.95
N LYS A 433 -36.04 17.37 35.95
CA LYS A 433 -36.11 15.90 36.06
C LYS A 433 -35.28 15.23 34.96
N GLU A 434 -34.63 14.11 35.28
CA GLU A 434 -33.79 13.33 34.36
C GLU A 434 -34.62 12.67 33.23
N ILE A 435 -35.78 12.10 33.55
CA ILE A 435 -36.72 11.51 32.59
C ILE A 435 -38.12 12.14 32.72
N GLN A 436 -38.72 12.50 31.59
CA GLN A 436 -40.06 13.09 31.52
C GLN A 436 -40.81 12.49 30.33
N LEU A 437 -41.90 11.75 30.61
CA LEU A 437 -42.67 11.01 29.59
C LEU A 437 -41.77 10.15 28.68
N GLY A 438 -40.83 9.43 29.29
CA GLY A 438 -39.93 8.50 28.59
C GLY A 438 -38.80 9.15 27.78
N HIS A 439 -38.61 10.47 27.86
CA HIS A 439 -37.53 11.18 27.20
C HIS A 439 -36.65 11.89 28.21
N ALA A 440 -35.35 11.95 27.95
CA ALA A 440 -34.38 12.79 28.65
C ALA A 440 -33.98 14.00 27.77
N PHE A 441 -33.49 15.06 28.40
CA PHE A 441 -32.90 16.17 27.66
C PHE A 441 -31.49 15.77 27.16
N VAL A 442 -31.31 15.70 25.84
CA VAL A 442 -30.03 15.46 25.19
C VAL A 442 -29.56 16.76 24.51
N PRO A 443 -28.45 17.38 24.97
CA PRO A 443 -27.96 18.66 24.44
C PRO A 443 -27.69 18.67 22.93
N GLN A 444 -27.41 17.51 22.34
CA GLN A 444 -27.01 17.38 20.94
C GLN A 444 -28.17 17.11 19.97
N TYR A 445 -29.44 17.03 20.42
CA TYR A 445 -30.57 16.92 19.47
C TYR A 445 -30.54 18.10 18.49
N ARG A 446 -30.70 17.84 17.19
CA ARG A 446 -30.83 18.93 16.21
C ARG A 446 -32.16 19.66 16.38
N GLU A 447 -32.17 20.97 16.16
CA GLU A 447 -33.37 21.80 16.28
C GLU A 447 -34.49 21.32 15.37
N SER A 448 -34.18 20.96 14.13
CA SER A 448 -35.10 20.37 13.16
C SER A 448 -35.81 19.13 13.72
N VAL A 449 -35.11 18.29 14.47
CA VAL A 449 -35.66 17.07 15.07
C VAL A 449 -36.56 17.41 16.25
N ILE A 450 -36.13 18.35 17.10
CA ILE A 450 -36.93 18.84 18.21
C ILE A 450 -38.25 19.45 17.69
N LEU A 451 -38.17 20.27 16.63
CA LEU A 451 -39.33 20.89 15.99
C LEU A 451 -40.28 19.84 15.41
N ARG A 452 -39.77 18.83 14.68
CA ARG A 452 -40.59 17.70 14.22
C ARG A 452 -41.29 17.02 15.39
N ARG A 453 -40.56 16.66 16.45
CA ARG A 453 -41.14 16.01 17.64
C ARG A 453 -42.22 16.85 18.34
N LEU A 454 -42.08 18.17 18.33
CA LEU A 454 -43.06 19.09 18.95
C LEU A 454 -44.29 19.38 18.08
N PHE A 455 -44.15 19.31 16.75
CA PHE A 455 -45.14 19.83 15.80
C PHE A 455 -45.67 18.81 14.79
N THR A 456 -45.14 17.59 14.74
CA THR A 456 -45.79 16.47 14.06
C THR A 456 -47.18 16.27 14.65
N LEU A 457 -48.17 16.28 13.76
CA LEU A 457 -49.57 16.15 14.12
C LEU A 457 -50.00 14.68 14.09
N ASP A 458 -50.92 14.34 14.98
CA ASP A 458 -51.60 13.05 15.03
C ASP A 458 -53.07 13.24 15.45
N ILE A 459 -53.87 12.18 15.40
CA ILE A 459 -55.26 12.16 15.82
C ILE A 459 -55.41 11.28 17.07
N ASP A 460 -55.93 11.87 18.14
CA ASP A 460 -56.22 11.12 19.35
C ASP A 460 -57.41 10.17 19.18
N ARG A 461 -57.63 9.28 20.17
CA ARG A 461 -58.77 8.35 20.18
C ARG A 461 -60.16 9.00 20.11
N TYR A 462 -60.25 10.33 20.29
CA TYR A 462 -61.47 11.12 20.21
C TYR A 462 -61.58 11.91 18.89
N GLY A 463 -60.69 11.65 17.94
CA GLY A 463 -60.67 12.31 16.64
C GLY A 463 -60.18 13.76 16.71
N ARG A 464 -59.41 14.16 17.73
CA ARG A 464 -58.86 15.52 17.86
C ARG A 464 -57.42 15.55 17.37
N VAL A 465 -57.05 16.61 16.67
CA VAL A 465 -55.67 16.84 16.28
C VAL A 465 -54.85 17.16 17.53
N ILE A 466 -53.76 16.44 17.71
CA ILE A 466 -52.83 16.59 18.82
C ILE A 466 -51.40 16.66 18.29
N THR A 467 -50.49 17.17 19.10
CA THR A 467 -49.04 16.97 18.92
C THR A 467 -48.54 16.00 19.97
N HIS A 468 -47.48 15.29 19.63
CA HIS A 468 -46.76 14.44 20.57
C HIS A 468 -46.06 15.28 21.64
N ARG A 469 -46.08 14.81 22.89
CA ARG A 469 -45.47 15.55 24.01
C ARG A 469 -43.98 15.26 24.11
N PHE A 470 -43.14 16.23 23.78
CA PHE A 470 -41.69 16.14 23.92
C PHE A 470 -41.19 16.92 25.14
N ARG A 471 -41.62 16.45 26.31
CA ARG A 471 -41.63 17.21 27.57
C ARG A 471 -40.29 17.81 28.02
N PRO A 472 -39.12 17.14 27.88
CA PRO A 472 -37.84 17.74 28.25
C PRO A 472 -37.53 19.06 27.55
N TYR A 473 -38.10 19.28 26.36
CA TYR A 473 -37.84 20.46 25.52
C TYR A 473 -38.92 21.54 25.65
N GLU A 474 -40.15 21.19 26.01
CA GLU A 474 -41.28 22.15 26.07
C GLU A 474 -41.01 23.35 26.98
N THR A 475 -40.43 23.13 28.17
CA THR A 475 -40.08 24.20 29.11
C THR A 475 -38.91 25.05 28.60
N ALA A 476 -37.93 24.42 27.96
CA ALA A 476 -36.80 25.13 27.36
C ALA A 476 -37.26 26.01 26.19
N VAL A 477 -38.16 25.51 25.33
CA VAL A 477 -38.78 26.27 24.23
C VAL A 477 -39.59 27.45 24.75
N THR A 478 -40.39 27.26 25.81
CA THR A 478 -41.18 28.35 26.42
C THR A 478 -40.26 29.48 26.93
N THR A 479 -39.15 29.10 27.56
CA THR A 479 -38.14 30.04 28.07
C THR A 479 -37.40 30.74 26.91
N TYR A 480 -37.05 29.99 25.87
CA TYR A 480 -36.43 30.52 24.65
C TYR A 480 -37.32 31.55 23.96
N ARG A 481 -38.63 31.27 23.82
CA ARG A 481 -39.62 32.18 23.22
C ARG A 481 -39.72 33.52 23.97
N SER A 482 -39.47 33.52 25.28
CA SER A 482 -39.55 34.72 26.11
C SER A 482 -38.31 35.63 26.01
N ASN A 483 -37.18 35.11 25.51
CA ASN A 483 -35.87 35.78 25.55
C ASN A 483 -35.36 36.28 24.18
N THR A 484 -36.24 36.36 23.18
CA THR A 484 -35.95 36.65 21.75
C THR A 484 -35.46 35.41 20.97
N PRO A 485 -36.38 34.57 20.48
CA PRO A 485 -36.05 33.37 19.71
C PRO A 485 -35.47 33.71 18.33
N ALA A 486 -34.75 32.75 17.74
CA ALA A 486 -34.25 32.84 16.37
C ALA A 486 -35.43 33.06 15.40
N PRO A 487 -35.27 33.96 14.41
CA PRO A 487 -36.29 34.18 13.38
C PRO A 487 -36.74 32.90 12.68
N LEU A 488 -35.81 31.98 12.38
CA LEU A 488 -36.12 30.71 11.72
C LEU A 488 -36.95 29.76 12.61
N TRP A 489 -36.56 29.58 13.88
CA TRP A 489 -37.36 28.79 14.84
C TRP A 489 -38.79 29.32 14.95
N THR A 490 -38.90 30.64 15.11
CA THR A 490 -40.18 31.33 15.26
C THR A 490 -41.05 31.18 14.01
N ALA A 491 -40.46 31.23 12.82
CA ALA A 491 -41.18 31.04 11.56
C ALA A 491 -41.77 29.62 11.43
N ILE A 492 -41.00 28.59 11.81
CA ILE A 492 -41.46 27.19 11.75
C ILE A 492 -42.54 26.94 12.81
N GLU A 493 -42.38 27.47 14.02
CA GLU A 493 -43.39 27.39 15.07
C GLU A 493 -44.71 28.05 14.65
N ASN A 494 -44.64 29.24 14.01
CA ASN A 494 -45.81 29.92 13.48
C ASN A 494 -46.47 29.14 12.34
N LEU A 495 -45.68 28.62 11.40
CA LEU A 495 -46.18 27.75 10.32
C LEU A 495 -46.89 26.53 10.89
N SER A 496 -46.27 25.89 11.87
CA SER A 496 -46.79 24.67 12.50
C SER A 496 -48.09 24.92 13.25
N THR A 497 -48.15 26.02 14.00
CA THR A 497 -49.35 26.45 14.70
C THR A 497 -50.49 26.80 13.73
N ALA A 498 -50.16 27.47 12.62
CA ALA A 498 -51.14 27.79 11.58
C ALA A 498 -51.64 26.51 10.87
N GLY A 499 -50.76 25.56 10.56
CA GLY A 499 -51.12 24.27 9.97
C GLY A 499 -52.03 23.44 10.89
N LEU A 500 -51.68 23.33 12.18
CA LEU A 500 -52.52 22.71 13.21
C LEU A 500 -53.91 23.35 13.24
N THR A 501 -53.98 24.69 13.26
CA THR A 501 -55.24 25.42 13.32
C THR A 501 -56.09 25.15 12.08
N LEU A 502 -55.48 25.21 10.89
CA LEU A 502 -56.15 24.94 9.60
C LEU A 502 -56.75 23.53 9.57
N ILE A 503 -55.97 22.51 9.93
CA ILE A 503 -56.41 21.11 9.95
C ILE A 503 -57.52 20.91 10.99
N ALA A 504 -57.38 21.53 12.17
CA ALA A 504 -58.40 21.46 13.21
C ALA A 504 -59.73 22.08 12.76
N GLN A 505 -59.70 23.21 12.03
CA GLN A 505 -60.91 23.83 11.48
C GLN A 505 -61.56 22.95 10.40
N LEU A 506 -60.78 22.37 9.49
CA LEU A 506 -61.29 21.42 8.48
C LEU A 506 -61.96 20.20 9.11
N ILE A 507 -61.35 19.61 10.16
CA ILE A 507 -61.93 18.48 10.90
C ILE A 507 -63.18 18.91 11.67
N ALA A 508 -63.20 20.10 12.26
CA ALA A 508 -64.38 20.64 12.93
C ALA A 508 -65.55 20.82 11.95
N LEU A 509 -65.28 21.34 10.74
CA LEU A 509 -66.27 21.45 9.67
C LEU A 509 -66.80 20.08 9.23
N LYS A 510 -65.93 19.07 9.04
CA LYS A 510 -66.33 17.68 8.76
C LYS A 510 -67.27 17.12 9.84
N LYS A 511 -66.89 17.27 11.13
CA LYS A 511 -67.72 16.80 12.25
C LYS A 511 -69.07 17.51 12.31
N GLN A 512 -69.07 18.83 12.16
CA GLN A 512 -70.28 19.63 12.23
C GLN A 512 -71.25 19.33 11.07
N GLN A 513 -70.71 19.11 9.86
CA GLN A 513 -71.50 18.71 8.70
C GLN A 513 -72.11 17.30 8.88
N ALA A 514 -71.34 16.35 9.44
CA ALA A 514 -71.85 15.01 9.75
C ALA A 514 -73.00 15.02 10.79
N VAL A 515 -72.93 15.92 11.78
CA VAL A 515 -74.02 16.14 12.76
C VAL A 515 -75.25 16.76 12.10
N ALA A 516 -75.07 17.76 11.21
CA ALA A 516 -76.17 18.39 10.48
C ALA A 516 -76.91 17.43 9.52
N LEU A 517 -76.25 16.36 9.06
CA LEU A 517 -76.85 15.29 8.25
C LEU A 517 -77.74 14.35 9.09
N THR A 518 -77.52 14.24 10.40
CA THR A 518 -78.19 13.26 11.27
C THR A 518 -79.29 13.85 12.16
N ASP A 519 -79.26 15.14 12.49
CA ASP A 519 -80.31 15.80 13.29
C ASP A 519 -80.91 17.05 12.60
N VAL A 520 -82.19 16.94 12.21
CA VAL A 520 -82.92 17.98 11.45
C VAL A 520 -83.09 19.27 12.25
N LYS A 521 -83.03 19.23 13.59
CA LYS A 521 -83.17 20.41 14.46
C LYS A 521 -81.89 21.26 14.57
N LEU A 522 -80.74 20.71 14.19
CA LEU A 522 -79.41 21.35 14.30
C LEU A 522 -78.87 21.85 12.95
N LYS A 523 -79.69 21.86 11.89
CA LYS A 523 -79.36 22.37 10.55
C LYS A 523 -79.18 23.90 10.47
N SER A 524 -78.84 24.59 11.58
CA SER A 524 -78.66 26.04 11.53
C SER A 524 -77.32 26.37 10.88
N ASN A 525 -77.37 27.14 9.78
CA ASN A 525 -76.21 27.81 9.19
C ASN A 525 -75.40 28.61 10.25
N GLU A 526 -76.03 28.99 11.37
CA GLU A 526 -75.45 29.71 12.50
C GLU A 526 -74.29 28.98 13.19
N LEU A 527 -74.22 27.64 13.16
CA LEU A 527 -73.11 26.88 13.76
C LEU A 527 -71.95 26.63 12.79
N MET A 528 -72.19 26.70 11.48
CA MET A 528 -71.17 26.52 10.45
C MET A 528 -70.40 27.82 10.18
N GLU A 529 -71.08 28.97 10.24
CA GLU A 529 -70.52 30.28 9.92
C GLU A 529 -69.24 30.64 10.73
N PRO A 530 -69.17 30.42 12.05
CA PRO A 530 -67.94 30.67 12.82
C PRO A 530 -66.76 29.78 12.43
N LEU A 531 -67.02 28.51 12.07
CA LEU A 531 -65.99 27.56 11.63
C LEU A 531 -65.47 27.90 10.23
N ILE A 532 -66.35 28.43 9.37
CA ILE A 532 -66.01 28.93 8.03
C ILE A 532 -65.10 30.14 8.12
N LEU A 533 -65.46 31.12 8.97
CA LEU A 533 -64.61 32.29 9.23
C LEU A 533 -63.27 31.86 9.84
N GLY A 534 -63.30 30.94 10.82
CA GLY A 534 -62.11 30.38 11.42
C GLY A 534 -61.18 29.66 10.43
N LEU A 535 -61.75 28.97 9.43
CA LEU A 535 -60.97 28.36 8.35
C LEU A 535 -60.34 29.41 7.42
N ALA A 536 -61.08 30.46 7.04
CA ALA A 536 -60.54 31.55 6.23
C ALA A 536 -59.35 32.25 6.92
N ASP A 537 -59.50 32.53 8.22
CA ASP A 537 -58.42 33.10 9.03
C ASP A 537 -57.21 32.14 9.13
N ALA A 538 -57.47 30.83 9.27
CA ALA A 538 -56.42 29.82 9.32
C ALA A 538 -55.66 29.68 7.99
N ILE A 539 -56.35 29.74 6.85
CA ILE A 539 -55.74 29.74 5.51
C ILE A 539 -54.82 30.97 5.36
N ALA A 540 -55.32 32.16 5.69
CA ALA A 540 -54.55 33.39 5.61
C ALA A 540 -53.32 33.36 6.54
N ALA A 541 -53.48 32.85 7.77
CA ALA A 541 -52.39 32.69 8.73
C ALA A 541 -51.32 31.70 8.24
N PHE A 542 -51.73 30.57 7.66
CA PHE A 542 -50.81 29.57 7.12
C PHE A 542 -49.99 30.14 5.97
N LYS A 543 -50.63 30.79 5.00
CA LYS A 543 -49.94 31.43 3.86
C LYS A 543 -48.94 32.47 4.32
N LEU A 544 -49.34 33.37 5.22
CA LEU A 544 -48.44 34.39 5.75
C LEU A 544 -47.22 33.77 6.47
N ALA A 545 -47.44 32.69 7.22
CA ALA A 545 -46.35 31.98 7.89
C ALA A 545 -45.44 31.26 6.89
N ASN A 546 -46.01 30.63 5.86
CA ASN A 546 -45.29 29.94 4.80
C ASN A 546 -44.42 30.92 3.98
N GLU A 547 -44.99 32.04 3.53
CA GLU A 547 -44.26 33.08 2.80
C GLU A 547 -43.08 33.64 3.62
N LYS A 548 -43.30 33.93 4.91
CA LYS A 548 -42.24 34.39 5.81
C LYS A 548 -41.12 33.37 5.96
N LEU A 549 -41.46 32.09 6.07
CA LEU A 549 -40.48 31.02 6.14
C LEU A 549 -39.71 30.89 4.82
N ALA A 550 -40.39 30.92 3.67
CA ALA A 550 -39.77 30.84 2.36
C ALA A 550 -38.72 31.95 2.15
N VAL A 551 -39.00 33.19 2.59
CA VAL A 551 -38.03 34.31 2.54
C VAL A 551 -36.79 34.04 3.39
N LEU A 552 -36.95 33.46 4.59
CA LEU A 552 -35.83 33.10 5.47
C LEU A 552 -34.99 31.95 4.87
N LEU A 553 -35.63 30.99 4.23
CA LEU A 553 -34.94 29.88 3.54
C LEU A 553 -34.17 30.36 2.30
N GLN A 554 -34.71 31.32 1.54
CA GLN A 554 -34.06 31.89 0.36
C GLN A 554 -32.86 32.80 0.68
N SER A 555 -32.88 33.46 1.84
CA SER A 555 -31.80 34.35 2.29
C SER A 555 -30.63 33.63 2.97
N SER A 556 -30.78 32.33 3.23
CA SER A 556 -29.72 31.48 3.76
C SER A 556 -28.76 31.06 2.64
N ASN A 557 -27.52 31.57 2.64
CA ASN A 557 -26.50 31.06 1.72
C ASN A 557 -26.20 29.59 2.08
N PRO A 558 -26.29 28.64 1.14
CA PRO A 558 -26.00 27.24 1.43
C PRO A 558 -24.53 27.12 1.85
N SER A 559 -24.31 26.74 3.11
CA SER A 559 -23.01 26.22 3.53
C SER A 559 -22.85 24.78 3.03
N ALA A 560 -21.63 24.26 3.01
CA ALA A 560 -21.41 22.88 2.61
C ALA A 560 -22.20 21.94 3.54
N PRO A 561 -22.92 20.93 3.01
CA PRO A 561 -23.67 20.00 3.83
C PRO A 561 -22.71 19.29 4.79
N VAL A 562 -23.03 19.36 6.09
CA VAL A 562 -22.27 18.66 7.13
C VAL A 562 -22.94 17.33 7.37
N GLU A 563 -22.23 16.24 7.04
CA GLU A 563 -22.69 14.88 7.30
C GLU A 563 -22.35 14.50 8.75
N PHE A 564 -23.35 14.07 9.52
CA PHE A 564 -23.19 13.61 10.89
C PHE A 564 -23.36 12.10 10.97
N GLU A 565 -22.87 11.49 12.06
CA GLU A 565 -23.06 10.05 12.34
C GLU A 565 -24.53 9.66 12.61
N SER A 566 -25.41 10.66 12.79
CA SER A 566 -26.81 10.54 13.13
C SER A 566 -27.64 11.56 12.34
N ASN A 567 -28.85 11.18 11.95
CA ASN A 567 -29.83 12.11 11.37
C ASN A 567 -30.54 12.97 12.45
N PHE A 568 -30.44 12.58 13.72
CA PHE A 568 -31.17 13.16 14.84
C PHE A 568 -30.32 14.09 15.72
N PHE A 569 -29.04 13.79 15.84
CA PHE A 569 -28.11 14.47 16.75
C PHE A 569 -26.95 15.11 16.00
N TYR A 570 -26.49 16.25 16.51
CA TYR A 570 -25.15 16.76 16.23
C TYR A 570 -24.09 15.75 16.69
N ALA A 571 -22.85 15.93 16.22
CA ALA A 571 -21.74 15.05 16.57
C ALA A 571 -21.55 14.94 18.10
N ILE A 572 -21.53 13.71 18.61
CA ILE A 572 -21.32 13.39 20.03
C ILE A 572 -19.98 12.68 20.19
N SER A 573 -19.05 13.30 20.91
CA SER A 573 -17.73 12.73 21.17
C SER A 573 -17.79 11.53 22.13
N GLU A 574 -16.74 10.71 22.15
CA GLU A 574 -16.58 9.62 23.12
C GLU A 574 -16.60 10.11 24.57
N GLN A 575 -16.07 11.31 24.83
CA GLN A 575 -16.06 11.89 26.18
C GLN A 575 -17.48 12.28 26.60
N GLU A 576 -18.24 12.93 25.72
CA GLU A 576 -19.64 13.29 25.99
C GLU A 576 -20.50 12.05 26.20
N LEU A 577 -20.35 11.00 25.38
CA LEU A 577 -21.07 9.73 25.58
C LEU A 577 -20.78 9.09 26.95
N LYS A 578 -19.53 9.18 27.43
CA LYS A 578 -19.14 8.66 28.77
C LYS A 578 -19.78 9.44 29.91
N GLU A 579 -20.00 10.75 29.72
CA GLU A 579 -20.62 11.65 30.69
C GLU A 579 -22.15 11.55 30.69
N MET A 580 -22.77 11.07 29.61
CA MET A 580 -24.22 10.92 29.49
C MET A 580 -24.81 9.91 30.49
N THR A 581 -25.94 10.29 31.06
CA THR A 581 -26.74 9.40 31.91
C THR A 581 -27.34 8.24 31.14
N GLY A 582 -27.75 7.17 31.83
CA GLY A 582 -28.43 6.05 31.16
C GLY A 582 -29.75 6.45 30.50
N ALA A 583 -30.44 7.46 31.03
CA ALA A 583 -31.68 7.99 30.45
C ALA A 583 -31.42 8.75 29.13
N GLN A 584 -30.31 9.51 29.06
CA GLN A 584 -29.87 10.16 27.83
C GLN A 584 -29.45 9.14 26.77
N LEU A 585 -28.65 8.13 27.14
CA LEU A 585 -28.25 7.05 26.24
C LEU A 585 -29.47 6.29 25.71
N ALA A 586 -30.42 5.95 26.57
CA ALA A 586 -31.67 5.30 26.17
C ALA A 586 -32.50 6.18 25.22
N THR A 587 -32.58 7.48 25.50
CA THR A 587 -33.29 8.43 24.62
C THR A 587 -32.63 8.48 23.24
N ILE A 588 -31.30 8.56 23.17
CA ILE A 588 -30.55 8.53 21.90
C ILE A 588 -30.82 7.23 21.15
N CYS A 589 -30.61 6.08 21.79
CA CYS A 589 -30.76 4.79 21.12
C CYS A 589 -32.18 4.53 20.61
N LEU A 590 -33.21 4.95 21.35
CA LEU A 590 -34.60 4.85 20.92
C LEU A 590 -34.95 5.84 19.79
N GLU A 591 -34.29 7.00 19.76
CA GLU A 591 -34.44 7.96 18.66
C GLU A 591 -33.81 7.42 17.38
N GLU A 592 -32.58 6.91 17.46
CA GLU A 592 -31.82 6.32 16.34
C GLU A 592 -32.57 5.17 15.65
N LEU A 593 -33.36 4.40 16.40
CA LEU A 593 -34.22 3.34 15.85
C LEU A 593 -35.52 3.83 15.20
N THR A 594 -35.71 5.15 15.07
CA THR A 594 -36.81 5.69 14.25
C THR A 594 -36.47 5.63 12.76
N ASP A 595 -35.18 5.66 12.42
CA ASP A 595 -34.74 5.49 11.04
C ASP A 595 -34.77 4.03 10.60
N LYS A 596 -34.91 3.82 9.28
CA LYS A 596 -34.93 2.48 8.67
C LYS A 596 -33.61 1.73 8.86
N GLU A 597 -32.50 2.46 8.92
CA GLU A 597 -31.16 1.90 9.04
C GLU A 597 -30.50 2.37 10.34
N PRO A 598 -30.01 1.45 11.19
CA PRO A 598 -29.20 1.77 12.37
C PRO A 598 -27.98 2.63 12.02
N SER A 599 -27.69 3.62 12.87
CA SER A 599 -26.63 4.60 12.64
C SER A 599 -25.27 4.21 13.25
N ALA A 600 -24.22 4.95 12.87
CA ALA A 600 -22.90 4.79 13.46
C ALA A 600 -22.88 5.21 14.95
N LEU A 601 -23.64 6.25 15.32
CA LEU A 601 -23.79 6.66 16.71
C LEU A 601 -24.42 5.55 17.57
N LEU A 602 -25.47 4.90 17.04
CA LEU A 602 -26.10 3.76 17.71
C LEU A 602 -25.09 2.64 17.96
N PHE A 603 -24.28 2.28 16.96
CA PHE A 603 -23.23 1.27 17.08
C PHE A 603 -22.22 1.60 18.19
N ARG A 604 -21.79 2.86 18.29
CA ARG A 604 -20.83 3.31 19.32
C ARG A 604 -21.39 3.13 20.74
N ILE A 605 -22.68 3.42 20.93
CA ILE A 605 -23.33 3.29 22.24
C ILE A 605 -23.55 1.83 22.60
N ILE A 606 -24.25 1.07 21.75
CA ILE A 606 -24.62 -0.32 22.09
C ILE A 606 -23.45 -1.29 21.92
N GLY A 607 -22.42 -0.95 21.15
CA GLY A 607 -21.19 -1.73 21.04
C GLY A 607 -20.24 -1.57 22.24
N ASN A 608 -20.49 -0.60 23.12
CA ASN A 608 -19.71 -0.37 24.33
C ASN A 608 -20.44 -0.96 25.55
N ASN A 609 -19.90 -2.05 26.10
CA ASN A 609 -20.53 -2.76 27.22
C ASN A 609 -20.79 -1.88 28.46
N THR A 610 -19.98 -0.86 28.71
CA THR A 610 -20.17 0.05 29.85
C THR A 610 -21.36 0.99 29.62
N LEU A 611 -21.48 1.54 28.41
CA LEU A 611 -22.60 2.41 28.04
C LEU A 611 -23.90 1.60 27.94
N TRP A 612 -23.83 0.41 27.31
CA TRP A 612 -24.93 -0.55 27.25
C TRP A 612 -25.47 -0.91 28.64
N GLY A 613 -24.58 -1.28 29.58
CA GLY A 613 -24.97 -1.64 30.94
C GLY A 613 -25.72 -0.50 31.65
N ARG A 614 -25.20 0.73 31.58
CA ARG A 614 -25.84 1.92 32.15
C ARG A 614 -27.22 2.21 31.53
N MET A 615 -27.33 2.07 30.22
CA MET A 615 -28.57 2.29 29.48
C MET A 615 -29.63 1.23 29.84
N VAL A 616 -29.28 -0.06 29.81
CA VAL A 616 -30.22 -1.15 30.10
C VAL A 616 -30.69 -1.13 31.54
N GLU A 617 -29.80 -0.81 32.49
CA GLU A 617 -30.18 -0.59 33.89
C GLU A 617 -31.25 0.50 34.02
N THR A 618 -31.11 1.60 33.26
CA THR A 618 -32.09 2.70 33.28
C THR A 618 -33.40 2.31 32.58
N LEU A 619 -33.35 1.60 31.45
CA LEU A 619 -34.54 1.08 30.77
C LEU A 619 -35.35 0.16 31.69
N ALA A 620 -34.69 -0.67 32.49
CA ALA A 620 -35.35 -1.54 33.46
C ALA A 620 -35.90 -0.76 34.67
N LYS A 621 -35.12 0.18 35.22
CA LYS A 621 -35.54 0.97 36.39
C LYS A 621 -36.73 1.90 36.08
N GLU A 622 -36.76 2.48 34.89
CA GLU A 622 -37.76 3.47 34.45
C GLU A 622 -38.72 2.89 33.40
N GLU A 623 -38.97 1.57 33.41
CA GLU A 623 -39.77 0.84 32.41
C GLU A 623 -41.13 1.50 32.16
N SER A 624 -41.81 1.91 33.23
CA SER A 624 -43.12 2.56 33.16
C SER A 624 -43.08 3.90 32.38
N ALA A 625 -41.99 4.66 32.49
CA ALA A 625 -41.82 5.94 31.81
C ALA A 625 -41.58 5.75 30.31
N PHE A 626 -40.75 4.78 29.92
CA PHE A 626 -40.51 4.46 28.50
C PHE A 626 -41.72 3.77 27.85
N SER A 627 -42.45 2.93 28.60
CA SER A 627 -43.66 2.27 28.11
C SER A 627 -44.82 3.25 27.86
N ALA A 628 -44.80 4.40 28.54
CA ALA A 628 -45.76 5.48 28.35
C ALA A 628 -45.50 6.35 27.10
N ARG A 629 -44.40 6.13 26.37
CA ARG A 629 -44.15 6.84 25.10
C ARG A 629 -45.14 6.41 24.03
N GLU A 630 -45.51 7.36 23.18
CA GLU A 630 -46.47 7.15 22.10
C GLU A 630 -45.93 6.21 21.01
N ASP A 631 -44.61 6.20 20.79
CA ASP A 631 -43.92 5.27 19.89
C ASP A 631 -43.73 3.85 20.48
N LYS A 632 -44.30 3.58 21.67
CA LYS A 632 -44.35 2.27 22.34
C LYS A 632 -43.04 1.47 22.22
N PRO A 633 -41.90 2.04 22.62
CA PRO A 633 -40.59 1.46 22.34
C PRO A 633 -40.39 0.07 22.96
N HIS A 634 -41.14 -0.26 24.02
CA HIS A 634 -41.12 -1.57 24.67
C HIS A 634 -41.58 -2.73 23.78
N LEU A 635 -42.40 -2.47 22.74
CA LEU A 635 -42.90 -3.53 21.85
C LEU A 635 -41.91 -3.92 20.76
N GLU A 636 -41.16 -2.95 20.22
CA GLU A 636 -40.34 -3.16 19.02
C GLU A 636 -38.90 -2.65 19.18
N LYS A 637 -38.73 -1.39 19.60
CA LYS A 637 -37.41 -0.75 19.64
C LYS A 637 -36.48 -1.34 20.70
N ILE A 638 -36.95 -1.55 21.93
CA ILE A 638 -36.13 -2.11 23.02
C ILE A 638 -35.70 -3.55 22.69
N PRO A 639 -36.59 -4.47 22.26
CA PRO A 639 -36.17 -5.80 21.79
C PRO A 639 -35.18 -5.74 20.63
N LEU A 640 -35.36 -4.81 19.68
CA LEU A 640 -34.44 -4.61 18.56
C LEU A 640 -33.06 -4.13 19.03
N LEU A 641 -32.98 -3.21 20.01
CA LEU A 641 -31.71 -2.79 20.61
C LEU A 641 -30.95 -3.98 21.21
N SER A 642 -31.63 -4.84 21.96
CA SER A 642 -31.04 -6.05 22.54
C SER A 642 -30.52 -6.99 21.46
N LYS A 643 -31.31 -7.25 20.41
CA LYS A 643 -30.90 -8.07 19.28
C LYS A 643 -29.67 -7.51 18.56
N LEU A 644 -29.64 -6.20 18.30
CA LEU A 644 -28.51 -5.53 17.65
C LEU A 644 -27.25 -5.59 18.52
N HIS A 645 -27.38 -5.38 19.83
CA HIS A 645 -26.27 -5.55 20.77
C HIS A 645 -25.73 -6.98 20.76
N GLU A 646 -26.61 -7.99 20.84
CA GLU A 646 -26.22 -9.41 20.78
C GLU A 646 -25.48 -9.75 19.48
N GLN A 647 -25.93 -9.22 18.34
CA GLN A 647 -25.23 -9.39 17.07
C GLN A 647 -23.83 -8.76 17.07
N ILE A 648 -23.68 -7.56 17.64
CA ILE A 648 -22.36 -6.91 17.77
C ILE A 648 -21.46 -7.74 18.69
N VAL A 649 -21.96 -8.20 19.84
CA VAL A 649 -21.21 -9.07 20.75
C VAL A 649 -20.79 -10.37 20.05
N TYR A 650 -21.70 -10.98 19.28
CA TYR A 650 -21.41 -12.18 18.50
C TYR A 650 -20.26 -11.96 17.49
N VAL A 651 -20.28 -10.83 16.78
CA VAL A 651 -19.21 -10.47 15.83
C VAL A 651 -17.89 -10.17 16.54
N ARG A 652 -17.93 -9.43 17.66
CA ARG A 652 -16.74 -9.14 18.49
C ARG A 652 -16.12 -10.41 19.06
N ASN A 653 -16.91 -11.42 19.43
CA ASN A 653 -16.40 -12.71 19.87
C ASN A 653 -15.64 -13.44 18.75
N HIS A 654 -16.10 -13.37 17.50
CA HIS A 654 -15.36 -13.93 16.36
C HIS A 654 -14.07 -13.15 16.08
N GLN A 655 -14.09 -11.83 16.22
CA GLN A 655 -12.88 -11.00 16.14
C GLN A 655 -11.84 -11.42 17.19
N VAL A 656 -12.26 -11.59 18.46
CA VAL A 656 -11.38 -12.06 19.53
C VAL A 656 -10.88 -13.49 19.26
N THR A 657 -11.73 -14.35 18.70
CA THR A 657 -11.35 -15.72 18.30
C THR A 657 -10.25 -15.68 17.22
N PHE A 658 -10.37 -14.80 16.22
CA PHE A 658 -9.32 -14.60 15.21
C PHE A 658 -8.01 -14.09 15.83
N GLN A 659 -8.09 -13.13 16.75
CA GLN A 659 -6.92 -12.56 17.41
C GLN A 659 -6.19 -13.58 18.29
N SER A 660 -6.94 -14.46 18.96
CA SER A 660 -6.41 -15.47 19.88
C SER A 660 -6.10 -16.83 19.24
N ALA A 661 -6.54 -17.06 18.00
CA ALA A 661 -6.30 -18.31 17.28
C ALA A 661 -4.79 -18.57 17.11
N PRO A 662 -4.26 -19.67 17.66
CA PRO A 662 -2.81 -19.93 17.66
C PRO A 662 -2.31 -20.56 16.36
N LEU A 663 -3.20 -21.22 15.61
CA LEU A 663 -2.87 -21.94 14.37
C LEU A 663 -3.34 -21.17 13.14
N PHE A 664 -2.60 -21.27 12.04
CA PHE A 664 -2.94 -20.67 10.74
C PHE A 664 -4.31 -21.14 10.23
N ALA A 665 -4.58 -22.45 10.30
CA ALA A 665 -5.87 -23.01 9.87
C ALA A 665 -7.04 -22.49 10.71
N ASP A 666 -6.84 -22.34 12.02
CA ASP A 666 -7.85 -21.79 12.93
C ASP A 666 -8.07 -20.29 12.66
N LYS A 667 -7.00 -19.54 12.35
CA LYS A 667 -7.10 -18.13 11.92
C LYS A 667 -7.88 -17.98 10.62
N GLU A 668 -7.72 -18.88 9.65
CA GLU A 668 -8.49 -18.86 8.40
C GLU A 668 -10.00 -19.05 8.67
N VAL A 669 -10.34 -20.06 9.48
CA VAL A 669 -11.73 -20.35 9.87
C VAL A 669 -12.31 -19.20 10.68
N ALA A 670 -11.56 -18.65 11.64
CA ALA A 670 -11.99 -17.55 12.48
C ALA A 670 -12.16 -16.24 11.70
N LEU A 671 -11.27 -15.94 10.74
CA LEU A 671 -11.40 -14.79 9.85
C LEU A 671 -12.65 -14.91 8.98
N LYS A 672 -12.89 -16.10 8.41
CA LYS A 672 -14.11 -16.37 7.63
C LYS A 672 -15.36 -16.16 8.47
N ALA A 673 -15.41 -16.72 9.68
CA ALA A 673 -16.54 -16.55 10.59
C ALA A 673 -16.71 -15.09 11.05
N PHE A 674 -15.62 -14.35 11.26
CA PHE A 674 -15.67 -12.92 11.57
C PHE A 674 -16.28 -12.12 10.41
N LYS A 675 -15.87 -12.38 9.16
CA LYS A 675 -16.45 -11.74 7.97
C LYS A 675 -17.92 -12.10 7.78
N GLU A 676 -18.27 -13.38 7.84
CA GLU A 676 -19.64 -13.85 7.63
C GLU A 676 -20.59 -13.29 8.70
N SER A 677 -20.16 -13.25 9.96
CA SER A 677 -20.96 -12.66 11.04
C SER A 677 -21.07 -11.14 10.90
N ALA A 678 -20.01 -10.45 10.47
CA ALA A 678 -20.06 -9.02 10.20
C ALA A 678 -21.01 -8.69 9.03
N GLU A 679 -21.08 -9.52 7.99
CA GLU A 679 -21.97 -9.29 6.83
C GLU A 679 -23.46 -9.27 7.19
N MET A 680 -23.83 -9.97 8.27
CA MET A 680 -25.20 -9.98 8.80
C MET A 680 -25.60 -8.69 9.52
N LEU A 681 -24.64 -7.79 9.78
CA LEU A 681 -24.90 -6.52 10.45
C LEU A 681 -25.47 -5.45 9.50
N PRO A 682 -26.19 -4.46 10.05
CA PRO A 682 -26.61 -3.27 9.30
C PRO A 682 -25.45 -2.51 8.65
N LYS A 683 -25.74 -1.76 7.58
CA LYS A 683 -24.72 -1.11 6.74
C LYS A 683 -23.74 -0.23 7.54
N ALA A 684 -24.25 0.62 8.43
CA ALA A 684 -23.41 1.51 9.22
C ALA A 684 -22.51 0.75 10.22
N PHE A 685 -23.01 -0.37 10.75
CA PHE A 685 -22.25 -1.20 11.70
C PHE A 685 -21.11 -1.92 10.99
N LYS A 686 -21.35 -2.41 9.76
CA LYS A 686 -20.30 -2.97 8.88
C LYS A 686 -19.23 -1.93 8.57
N ALA A 687 -19.63 -0.71 8.22
CA ALA A 687 -18.70 0.38 7.98
C ALA A 687 -17.84 0.68 9.23
N ALA A 688 -18.44 0.67 10.43
CA ALA A 688 -17.72 0.89 11.69
C ALA A 688 -16.72 -0.23 12.02
N LEU A 689 -16.94 -1.46 11.53
CA LEU A 689 -16.04 -2.61 11.70
C LEU A 689 -15.05 -2.79 10.54
N ALA A 690 -15.18 -2.03 9.45
CA ALA A 690 -14.39 -2.23 8.23
C ALA A 690 -12.88 -2.16 8.50
N SER A 691 -12.42 -1.20 9.31
CA SER A 691 -10.99 -1.09 9.66
C SER A 691 -10.49 -2.29 10.48
N ASP A 692 -11.33 -2.84 11.36
CA ASP A 692 -10.97 -4.02 12.15
C ASP A 692 -10.90 -5.28 11.27
N MET A 693 -11.81 -5.39 10.29
CA MET A 693 -11.79 -6.47 9.29
C MET A 693 -10.58 -6.35 8.36
N GLU A 694 -10.27 -5.16 7.85
CA GLU A 694 -9.11 -4.92 6.99
C GLU A 694 -7.79 -5.24 7.70
N LYS A 695 -7.67 -4.89 8.98
CA LYS A 695 -6.51 -5.29 9.80
C LYS A 695 -6.39 -6.80 9.91
N ALA A 696 -7.49 -7.51 10.18
CA ALA A 696 -7.50 -8.96 10.29
C ALA A 696 -7.18 -9.64 8.93
N GLU A 697 -7.70 -9.10 7.83
CA GLU A 697 -7.38 -9.55 6.48
C GLU A 697 -5.92 -9.33 6.11
N THR A 698 -5.37 -8.18 6.46
CA THR A 698 -3.96 -7.84 6.23
C THR A 698 -3.06 -8.78 7.02
N GLU A 699 -3.34 -8.98 8.31
CA GLU A 699 -2.61 -9.92 9.16
C GLU A 699 -2.62 -11.33 8.58
N PHE A 700 -3.77 -11.83 8.14
CA PHE A 700 -3.87 -13.15 7.54
C PHE A 700 -3.17 -13.23 6.18
N SER A 701 -3.29 -12.20 5.34
CA SER A 701 -2.66 -12.14 4.02
C SER A 701 -1.13 -12.13 4.11
N GLU A 702 -0.56 -11.45 5.11
CA GLU A 702 0.88 -11.50 5.38
C GLU A 702 1.34 -12.92 5.75
N LEU A 703 0.57 -13.64 6.57
CA LEU A 703 0.86 -15.04 6.91
C LEU A 703 0.77 -15.94 5.67
N GLN A 704 -0.26 -15.74 4.84
CA GLN A 704 -0.42 -16.47 3.59
C GLN A 704 0.75 -16.20 2.63
N MET A 705 1.18 -14.95 2.49
CA MET A 705 2.33 -14.57 1.66
C MET A 705 3.63 -15.23 2.14
N ARG A 706 3.85 -15.31 3.46
CA ARG A 706 5.00 -16.03 4.03
C ARG A 706 4.95 -17.52 3.70
N ARG A 707 3.78 -18.15 3.77
CA ARG A 707 3.56 -19.56 3.38
C ARG A 707 3.82 -19.79 1.89
N GLU A 708 3.33 -18.93 1.02
CA GLU A 708 3.56 -19.01 -0.43
C GLU A 708 5.03 -18.76 -0.78
N THR A 709 5.68 -17.82 -0.08
CA THR A 709 7.12 -17.56 -0.21
C THR A 709 7.91 -18.80 0.19
N TYR A 710 7.59 -19.44 1.32
CA TYR A 710 8.20 -20.70 1.73
C TYR A 710 8.09 -21.76 0.63
N LYS A 711 6.88 -22.01 0.11
CA LYS A 711 6.66 -22.99 -0.98
C LYS A 711 7.48 -22.67 -2.22
N SER A 712 7.48 -21.41 -2.66
CA SER A 712 8.26 -20.97 -3.82
C SER A 712 9.77 -21.15 -3.61
N GLN A 713 10.29 -20.83 -2.43
CA GLN A 713 11.71 -21.01 -2.12
C GLN A 713 12.07 -22.50 -1.97
N TYR A 714 11.16 -23.32 -1.45
CA TYR A 714 11.34 -24.77 -1.42
C TYR A 714 11.41 -25.36 -2.83
N ASP A 715 10.51 -24.97 -3.73
CA ASP A 715 10.54 -25.40 -5.13
C ASP A 715 11.84 -24.97 -5.84
N LYS A 716 12.28 -23.72 -5.62
CA LYS A 716 13.57 -23.23 -6.13
C LYS A 716 14.75 -24.03 -5.58
N PHE A 717 14.74 -24.34 -4.28
CA PHE A 717 15.74 -25.20 -3.66
C PHE A 717 15.74 -26.60 -4.29
N GLN A 718 14.57 -27.20 -4.51
CA GLN A 718 14.43 -28.51 -5.16
C GLN A 718 14.95 -28.51 -6.59
N GLN A 719 14.76 -27.43 -7.34
CA GLN A 719 15.22 -27.30 -8.73
C GLN A 719 16.68 -26.84 -8.87
N ALA A 720 17.29 -26.29 -7.82
CA ALA A 720 18.65 -25.78 -7.89
C ALA A 720 19.67 -26.88 -8.18
N GLN A 721 20.60 -26.62 -9.10
CA GLN A 721 21.70 -27.53 -9.41
C GLN A 721 22.72 -27.60 -8.26
N ASP A 722 23.01 -26.45 -7.61
CA ASP A 722 23.80 -26.38 -6.39
C ASP A 722 22.87 -26.12 -5.19
N LYS A 723 22.81 -27.09 -4.27
CA LYS A 723 21.92 -27.04 -3.10
C LYS A 723 22.41 -26.08 -2.02
N ILE A 724 23.72 -25.85 -1.91
CA ILE A 724 24.33 -25.06 -0.83
C ILE A 724 23.90 -23.58 -0.86
N PRO A 725 24.06 -22.81 -1.97
CA PRO A 725 23.65 -21.41 -2.01
C PRO A 725 22.12 -21.25 -2.01
N ALA A 726 21.38 -22.20 -2.60
CA ALA A 726 19.92 -22.16 -2.63
C ALA A 726 19.28 -22.39 -1.25
N PHE A 727 19.98 -23.08 -0.35
CA PHE A 727 19.48 -23.38 0.98
C PHE A 727 19.33 -22.12 1.86
N SER A 728 20.21 -21.13 1.73
CA SER A 728 20.17 -19.92 2.57
C SER A 728 18.86 -19.14 2.45
N THR A 729 18.36 -18.95 1.22
CA THR A 729 17.07 -18.28 0.97
C THR A 729 15.88 -19.12 1.38
N PHE A 730 15.97 -20.45 1.24
CA PHE A 730 14.97 -21.39 1.72
C PHE A 730 14.90 -21.42 3.26
N GLU A 731 16.05 -21.42 3.94
CA GLU A 731 16.17 -21.38 5.40
C GLU A 731 15.51 -20.13 5.98
N GLN A 732 15.79 -18.96 5.40
CA GLN A 732 15.16 -17.71 5.80
C GLN A 732 13.64 -17.76 5.64
N ALA A 733 13.15 -18.34 4.54
CA ALA A 733 11.71 -18.47 4.29
C ALA A 733 11.03 -19.42 5.29
N TYR A 734 11.68 -20.52 5.69
CA TYR A 734 11.18 -21.44 6.71
C TYR A 734 11.11 -20.75 8.09
N HIS A 735 12.16 -20.05 8.51
CA HIS A 735 12.16 -19.36 9.81
C HIS A 735 11.28 -18.10 9.87
N ALA A 736 10.88 -17.56 8.72
CA ALA A 736 9.88 -16.50 8.65
C ALA A 736 8.44 -16.99 8.91
N LEU A 737 8.19 -18.30 8.83
CA LEU A 737 6.90 -18.90 9.15
C LEU A 737 6.61 -18.85 10.66
N PRO A 738 5.34 -18.75 11.08
CA PRO A 738 4.96 -18.98 12.48
C PRO A 738 5.22 -20.43 12.91
N LEU A 739 5.31 -20.66 14.23
CA LEU A 739 5.77 -21.93 14.81
C LEU A 739 4.93 -23.15 14.42
N ASP A 740 3.63 -22.98 14.29
CA ASP A 740 2.70 -24.03 13.86
C ASP A 740 2.98 -24.45 12.41
N LEU A 741 3.14 -23.50 11.49
CA LEU A 741 3.49 -23.80 10.10
C LEU A 741 4.92 -24.35 9.97
N GLN A 742 5.86 -23.92 10.81
CA GLN A 742 7.18 -24.56 10.88
C GLN A 742 7.05 -26.04 11.25
N SER A 743 6.17 -26.38 12.20
CA SER A 743 5.92 -27.77 12.58
C SER A 743 5.34 -28.58 11.42
N ASP A 744 4.40 -28.03 10.64
CA ASP A 744 3.80 -28.71 9.49
C ASP A 744 4.85 -29.02 8.39
N TYR A 745 5.78 -28.09 8.18
CA TYR A 745 6.82 -28.18 7.14
C TYR A 745 8.16 -28.73 7.64
N GLN A 746 8.24 -29.15 8.91
CA GLN A 746 9.49 -29.56 9.55
C GLN A 746 10.20 -30.69 8.80
N ASN A 747 9.45 -31.67 8.32
CA ASN A 747 10.01 -32.82 7.60
C ASN A 747 10.64 -32.42 6.26
N GLU A 748 10.02 -31.48 5.52
CA GLU A 748 10.56 -30.95 4.26
C GLU A 748 11.86 -30.18 4.52
N PHE A 749 11.89 -29.37 5.59
CA PHE A 749 13.08 -28.63 5.99
C PHE A 749 14.22 -29.54 6.43
N ILE A 750 13.94 -30.59 7.20
CA ILE A 750 14.96 -31.59 7.58
C ILE A 750 15.49 -32.34 6.36
N ALA A 751 14.63 -32.76 5.43
CA ALA A 751 15.08 -33.42 4.20
C ALA A 751 15.99 -32.51 3.36
N ALA A 752 15.67 -31.21 3.27
CA ALA A 752 16.52 -30.23 2.61
C ALA A 752 17.87 -30.03 3.32
N LEU A 753 17.87 -30.00 4.66
CA LEU A 753 19.10 -29.97 5.46
C LEU A 753 20.00 -31.17 5.17
N GLU A 754 19.44 -32.38 5.06
CA GLU A 754 20.20 -33.60 4.74
C GLU A 754 20.81 -33.55 3.34
N LEU A 755 20.10 -33.00 2.35
CA LEU A 755 20.64 -32.82 0.99
C LEU A 755 21.82 -31.84 0.96
N VAL A 756 21.75 -30.75 1.71
CA VAL A 756 22.82 -29.74 1.78
C VAL A 756 24.00 -30.25 2.59
N TRP A 757 23.73 -31.01 3.65
CA TRP A 757 24.74 -31.75 4.39
C TRP A 757 25.54 -32.66 3.46
N GLN A 758 24.85 -33.47 2.64
CA GLN A 758 25.51 -34.34 1.68
C GLN A 758 26.32 -33.54 0.65
N ALA A 759 25.79 -32.42 0.15
CA ALA A 759 26.52 -31.57 -0.78
C ALA A 759 27.83 -31.00 -0.17
N HIS A 760 27.83 -30.62 1.11
CA HIS A 760 29.05 -30.18 1.81
C HIS A 760 30.07 -31.31 1.98
N LEU A 761 29.61 -32.54 2.28
CA LEU A 761 30.48 -33.72 2.33
C LEU A 761 31.11 -33.99 0.96
N ASP A 762 30.31 -33.98 -0.10
CA ASP A 762 30.76 -34.23 -1.47
C ASP A 762 31.79 -33.17 -1.91
N GLN A 763 31.59 -31.88 -1.54
CA GLN A 763 32.57 -30.82 -1.80
C GLN A 763 33.90 -31.03 -1.06
N PHE A 764 33.88 -31.46 0.20
CA PHE A 764 35.11 -31.78 0.95
C PHE A 764 35.84 -33.00 0.37
N ASP A 765 35.09 -34.02 -0.04
CA ASP A 765 35.64 -35.26 -0.60
C ASP A 765 36.27 -35.02 -1.98
N ALA A 766 35.64 -34.20 -2.81
CA ALA A 766 36.14 -33.84 -4.15
C ALA A 766 37.23 -32.74 -4.15
N ALA A 767 37.42 -32.03 -3.04
CA ALA A 767 38.35 -30.91 -2.95
C ALA A 767 39.82 -31.35 -3.08
N GLN A 768 40.60 -30.52 -3.77
CA GLN A 768 42.05 -30.66 -3.76
C GLN A 768 42.60 -30.42 -2.34
N LEU A 769 43.74 -31.02 -2.03
CA LEU A 769 44.33 -30.97 -0.69
C LEU A 769 44.55 -29.53 -0.17
N SER A 770 44.87 -28.59 -1.06
CA SER A 770 45.03 -27.16 -0.76
C SER A 770 43.72 -26.46 -0.40
N GLU A 771 42.58 -27.00 -0.85
CA GLU A 771 41.23 -26.46 -0.66
C GLU A 771 40.50 -27.14 0.51
N LYS A 772 40.93 -28.36 0.90
CA LYS A 772 40.38 -29.12 2.03
C LYS A 772 40.29 -28.33 3.34
N PRO A 773 41.24 -27.45 3.74
CA PRO A 773 41.06 -26.62 4.93
C PRO A 773 39.85 -25.69 4.86
N GLN A 774 39.62 -25.07 3.70
CA GLN A 774 38.50 -24.16 3.51
C GLN A 774 37.17 -24.91 3.41
N GLN A 775 37.15 -26.06 2.75
CA GLN A 775 35.95 -26.91 2.65
C GLN A 775 35.61 -27.61 3.97
N PHE A 776 36.61 -27.96 4.78
CA PHE A 776 36.36 -28.47 6.12
C PHE A 776 35.74 -27.39 7.01
N LYS A 777 36.22 -26.15 6.91
CA LYS A 777 35.66 -25.03 7.67
C LYS A 777 34.19 -24.74 7.32
N THR A 778 33.80 -24.88 6.06
CA THR A 778 32.39 -24.72 5.64
C THR A 778 31.53 -25.89 6.13
N LEU A 779 32.05 -27.13 6.04
CA LEU A 779 31.40 -28.33 6.58
C LEU A 779 31.22 -28.26 8.11
N GLU A 780 32.26 -27.87 8.86
CA GLU A 780 32.26 -27.68 10.31
C GLU A 780 31.26 -26.60 10.75
N ALA A 781 31.24 -25.46 10.06
CA ALA A 781 30.29 -24.39 10.35
C ALA A 781 28.83 -24.85 10.13
N PHE A 782 28.58 -25.60 9.06
CA PHE A 782 27.26 -26.16 8.79
C PHE A 782 26.86 -27.23 9.83
N HIS A 783 27.76 -28.15 10.17
CA HIS A 783 27.55 -29.16 11.21
C HIS A 783 27.26 -28.51 12.57
N THR A 784 28.06 -27.53 12.97
CA THR A 784 27.89 -26.81 14.25
C THR A 784 26.50 -26.19 14.36
N LYS A 785 26.04 -25.51 13.29
CA LYS A 785 24.74 -24.86 13.24
C LYS A 785 23.58 -25.86 13.32
N TRP A 786 23.70 -27.03 12.69
CA TRP A 786 22.59 -27.96 12.47
C TRP A 786 22.72 -29.32 13.18
N SER A 787 23.74 -29.50 14.02
CA SER A 787 24.06 -30.75 14.72
C SER A 787 22.88 -31.37 15.48
N LYS A 788 22.00 -30.54 16.07
CA LYS A 788 20.80 -31.01 16.78
C LYS A 788 19.68 -31.48 15.86
N SER A 789 19.63 -30.99 14.62
CA SER A 789 18.61 -31.34 13.63
C SER A 789 19.06 -32.54 12.78
N LEU A 790 20.36 -32.64 12.48
CA LEU A 790 21.00 -33.77 11.80
C LEU A 790 21.29 -34.90 12.80
N THR A 791 20.24 -35.51 13.36
CA THR A 791 20.37 -36.52 14.43
C THR A 791 20.75 -37.92 13.94
N ASN A 792 20.86 -38.12 12.62
CA ASN A 792 21.16 -39.45 12.10
C ASN A 792 22.62 -39.83 12.43
N LYS A 793 22.84 -41.05 12.93
CA LYS A 793 24.17 -41.54 13.33
C LYS A 793 25.18 -41.57 12.18
N GLN A 794 24.69 -41.62 10.92
CA GLN A 794 25.53 -41.67 9.74
C GLN A 794 26.20 -40.33 9.44
N SER A 795 25.48 -39.21 9.60
CA SER A 795 25.98 -37.84 9.41
C SER A 795 27.05 -37.51 10.46
N GLN A 796 26.82 -37.91 11.71
CA GLN A 796 27.82 -37.72 12.77
C GLN A 796 29.10 -38.52 12.51
N ALA A 797 28.97 -39.80 12.14
CA ALA A 797 30.12 -40.64 11.82
C ALA A 797 30.88 -40.16 10.57
N ALA A 798 30.17 -39.65 9.55
CA ALA A 798 30.78 -39.08 8.36
C ALA A 798 31.59 -37.81 8.69
N PHE A 799 31.08 -36.93 9.55
CA PHE A 799 31.82 -35.74 10.00
C PHE A 799 33.09 -36.12 10.76
N GLU A 800 32.99 -36.99 11.78
CA GLU A 800 34.12 -37.45 12.59
C GLU A 800 35.21 -38.12 11.73
N GLN A 801 34.81 -38.86 10.69
CA GLN A 801 35.75 -39.44 9.74
C GLN A 801 36.54 -38.35 8.99
N ARG A 802 35.87 -37.33 8.46
CA ARG A 802 36.52 -36.25 7.70
C ARG A 802 37.35 -35.31 8.60
N GLU A 803 36.93 -35.12 9.84
CA GLU A 803 37.71 -34.41 10.87
C GLU A 803 39.04 -35.11 11.14
N LYS A 804 39.01 -36.44 11.30
CA LYS A 804 40.23 -37.24 11.46
C LYS A 804 41.14 -37.16 10.24
N GLU A 805 40.58 -37.28 9.04
CA GLU A 805 41.32 -37.16 7.77
C GLU A 805 42.00 -35.79 7.63
N PHE A 806 41.35 -34.71 8.05
CA PHE A 806 41.92 -33.36 8.06
C PHE A 806 43.03 -33.19 9.11
N SER A 807 42.82 -33.69 10.33
CA SER A 807 43.79 -33.60 11.44
C SER A 807 45.11 -34.34 11.14
N ASP A 808 45.02 -35.54 10.54
CA ASP A 808 46.18 -36.32 10.12
C ASP A 808 47.01 -35.58 9.07
N LEU A 809 46.35 -34.83 8.16
CA LEU A 809 47.01 -34.03 7.13
C LEU A 809 47.82 -32.88 7.73
N GLN A 810 47.20 -32.14 8.66
CA GLN A 810 47.79 -30.98 9.31
C GLN A 810 49.05 -31.37 10.08
N THR A 811 48.98 -32.48 10.83
CA THR A 811 50.10 -33.01 11.63
C THR A 811 51.32 -33.31 10.76
N ARG A 812 51.14 -33.93 9.59
CA ARG A 812 52.25 -34.24 8.66
C ARG A 812 52.87 -32.98 8.09
N HIS A 813 52.07 -31.98 7.76
CA HIS A 813 52.57 -30.70 7.23
C HIS A 813 53.36 -29.90 8.26
N GLU A 814 52.88 -29.84 9.51
CA GLU A 814 53.59 -29.20 10.62
C GLU A 814 54.92 -29.89 10.93
N THR A 815 54.93 -31.22 10.90
CA THR A 815 56.15 -32.03 11.07
C THR A 815 57.20 -31.72 10.00
N TYR A 816 56.78 -31.63 8.73
CA TYR A 816 57.66 -31.22 7.63
C TYR A 816 58.30 -29.84 7.87
N LYS A 817 57.49 -28.83 8.19
CA LYS A 817 57.97 -27.46 8.45
C LYS A 817 58.97 -27.42 9.61
N SER A 818 58.67 -28.13 10.69
CA SER A 818 59.55 -28.23 11.85
C SER A 818 60.91 -28.84 11.50
N GLN A 819 60.94 -29.96 10.77
CA GLN A 819 62.20 -30.63 10.39
C GLN A 819 63.00 -29.82 9.37
N ARG A 820 62.34 -29.12 8.45
CA ARG A 820 62.98 -28.16 7.53
C ARG A 820 63.70 -27.05 8.29
N ASP A 821 63.02 -26.42 9.25
CA ASP A 821 63.58 -25.32 10.04
C ASP A 821 64.75 -25.81 10.91
N GLN A 822 64.67 -27.03 11.44
CA GLN A 822 65.77 -27.67 12.17
C GLN A 822 66.99 -27.90 11.27
N PHE A 823 66.80 -28.40 10.04
CA PHE A 823 67.88 -28.55 9.06
C PHE A 823 68.56 -27.20 8.74
N GLN A 824 67.79 -26.13 8.58
CA GLN A 824 68.33 -24.79 8.31
C GLN A 824 69.20 -24.26 9.46
N ARG A 825 68.86 -24.57 10.71
CA ARG A 825 69.60 -24.12 11.90
C ARG A 825 70.74 -25.03 12.34
N ALA A 826 70.75 -26.30 11.90
CA ALA A 826 71.73 -27.27 12.37
C ALA A 826 73.18 -26.90 11.98
N PRO A 827 74.15 -26.97 12.91
CA PRO A 827 75.56 -26.74 12.59
C PRO A 827 76.15 -27.89 11.76
N ASN A 828 75.74 -29.13 12.01
CA ASN A 828 76.06 -30.28 11.18
C ASN A 828 74.92 -30.56 10.19
N LYS A 829 75.11 -30.10 8.95
CA LYS A 829 74.12 -30.26 7.87
C LYS A 829 73.91 -31.72 7.45
N ILE A 830 74.94 -32.55 7.54
CA ILE A 830 74.90 -33.95 7.13
C ILE A 830 73.93 -34.75 8.01
N SER A 831 74.05 -34.62 9.34
CA SER A 831 73.21 -35.37 10.28
C SER A 831 71.74 -34.89 10.29
N ALA A 832 71.50 -33.59 10.11
CA ALA A 832 70.15 -33.03 10.14
C ALA A 832 69.33 -33.33 8.88
N PHE A 833 70.00 -33.60 7.75
CA PHE A 833 69.33 -33.82 6.46
C PHE A 833 68.44 -35.07 6.44
N SER A 834 68.84 -36.16 7.12
CA SER A 834 68.08 -37.41 7.11
C SER A 834 66.67 -37.28 7.71
N ASN A 835 66.51 -36.49 8.78
CA ASN A 835 65.22 -36.23 9.39
C ASN A 835 64.35 -35.32 8.51
N PHE A 836 64.96 -34.33 7.86
CA PHE A 836 64.27 -33.44 6.91
C PHE A 836 63.76 -34.21 5.69
N GLU A 837 64.59 -35.07 5.09
CA GLU A 837 64.20 -35.89 3.94
C GLU A 837 63.08 -36.88 4.31
N THR A 838 63.13 -37.47 5.50
CA THR A 838 62.09 -38.38 6.00
C THR A 838 60.75 -37.65 6.15
N ALA A 839 60.77 -36.45 6.74
CA ALA A 839 59.56 -35.65 6.92
C ALA A 839 58.97 -35.19 5.58
N TYR A 840 59.82 -34.88 4.59
CA TYR A 840 59.38 -34.58 3.23
C TYR A 840 58.70 -35.78 2.57
N ARG A 841 59.27 -36.99 2.65
CA ARG A 841 58.69 -38.20 2.06
C ARG A 841 57.38 -38.65 2.72
N ALA A 842 57.13 -38.24 3.98
CA ALA A 842 55.88 -38.49 4.67
C ALA A 842 54.72 -37.60 4.20
N LEU A 843 55.01 -36.54 3.44
CA LEU A 843 53.99 -35.69 2.83
C LEU A 843 53.26 -36.43 1.69
N PRO A 844 51.97 -36.12 1.44
CA PRO A 844 51.28 -36.52 0.21
C PRO A 844 51.98 -36.02 -1.06
N MET A 845 51.84 -36.75 -2.16
CA MET A 845 52.60 -36.55 -3.41
C MET A 845 52.47 -35.14 -4.00
N ASN A 846 51.32 -34.49 -3.84
CA ASN A 846 51.10 -33.12 -4.28
C ASN A 846 51.90 -32.10 -3.46
N LEU A 847 51.99 -32.26 -2.14
CA LEU A 847 52.83 -31.39 -1.29
C LEU A 847 54.33 -31.68 -1.49
N GLN A 848 54.70 -32.91 -1.84
CA GLN A 848 56.08 -33.21 -2.24
C GLN A 848 56.47 -32.40 -3.48
N ILE A 849 55.59 -32.30 -4.48
CA ILE A 849 55.84 -31.47 -5.68
C ILE A 849 56.08 -30.01 -5.29
N ASP A 850 55.23 -29.43 -4.45
CA ASP A 850 55.34 -28.04 -4.02
C ASP A 850 56.67 -27.73 -3.29
N TYR A 851 57.20 -28.72 -2.55
CA TYR A 851 58.42 -28.56 -1.74
C TYR A 851 59.69 -29.17 -2.35
N GLN A 852 59.62 -29.65 -3.59
CA GLN A 852 60.75 -30.32 -4.26
C GLN A 852 61.99 -29.42 -4.38
N GLU A 853 61.81 -28.11 -4.59
CA GLU A 853 62.91 -27.16 -4.66
C GLU A 853 63.64 -27.01 -3.32
N GLU A 854 62.90 -27.03 -2.19
CA GLU A 854 63.48 -26.92 -0.85
C GLU A 854 64.36 -28.14 -0.51
N LEU A 855 63.91 -29.35 -0.87
CA LEU A 855 64.72 -30.57 -0.71
C LEU A 855 65.99 -30.53 -1.58
N THR A 856 65.85 -30.07 -2.83
CA THR A 856 66.96 -29.97 -3.78
C THR A 856 68.02 -28.98 -3.27
N ALA A 857 67.61 -27.84 -2.71
CA ALA A 857 68.51 -26.87 -2.10
C ALA A 857 69.28 -27.46 -0.90
N ALA A 858 68.59 -28.23 -0.04
CA ALA A 858 69.22 -28.90 1.10
C ALA A 858 70.29 -29.92 0.67
N GLN A 859 70.03 -30.70 -0.40
CA GLN A 859 71.01 -31.63 -0.97
C GLN A 859 72.31 -30.94 -1.41
N ARG A 860 72.23 -29.72 -1.98
CA ARG A 860 73.42 -28.94 -2.35
C ARG A 860 74.25 -28.53 -1.13
N VAL A 861 73.59 -28.14 -0.04
CA VAL A 861 74.27 -27.74 1.21
C VAL A 861 74.99 -28.94 1.85
N VAL A 862 74.38 -30.12 1.84
CA VAL A 862 74.98 -31.36 2.36
C VAL A 862 76.16 -31.79 1.50
N TRP A 863 76.06 -31.66 0.16
CA TRP A 863 77.17 -31.90 -0.76
C TRP A 863 78.40 -31.05 -0.41
N GLN A 864 78.22 -29.74 -0.24
CA GLN A 864 79.30 -28.83 0.14
C GLN A 864 79.92 -29.21 1.49
N SER A 865 79.11 -29.70 2.44
CA SER A 865 79.60 -30.16 3.74
C SER A 865 80.48 -31.40 3.63
N HIS A 866 80.12 -32.37 2.78
CA HIS A 866 80.96 -33.54 2.50
C HIS A 866 82.26 -33.17 1.77
N LEU A 867 82.20 -32.23 0.82
CA LEU A 867 83.40 -31.73 0.15
C LEU A 867 84.36 -31.04 1.12
N ALA A 868 83.85 -30.15 1.97
CA ALA A 868 84.68 -29.45 2.96
C ALA A 868 85.37 -30.42 3.92
N GLN A 869 84.67 -31.48 4.37
CA GLN A 869 85.29 -32.52 5.21
C GLN A 869 86.43 -33.23 4.48
N PHE A 870 86.24 -33.62 3.21
CA PHE A 870 87.28 -34.27 2.42
C PHE A 870 88.47 -33.34 2.12
N ASP A 871 88.22 -32.08 1.75
CA ASP A 871 89.29 -31.14 1.38
C ASP A 871 90.17 -30.73 2.57
N VAL A 872 89.60 -30.63 3.77
CA VAL A 872 90.37 -30.41 5.00
C VAL A 872 91.38 -31.53 5.23
N ALA A 873 91.03 -32.77 4.88
CA ALA A 873 91.91 -33.92 4.98
C ALA A 873 93.10 -33.89 4.00
N VAL A 874 92.99 -33.19 2.86
CA VAL A 874 93.94 -33.26 1.74
C VAL A 874 95.20 -32.38 1.93
N ASN A 875 95.13 -31.29 2.69
CA ASN A 875 96.12 -30.21 2.61
C ASN A 875 97.39 -30.36 3.48
N ASN A 876 97.55 -31.37 4.34
CA ASN A 876 98.74 -31.55 5.20
C ASN A 876 99.01 -33.04 5.52
N ILE A 877 99.18 -33.87 4.49
CA ILE A 877 99.23 -35.34 4.68
C ILE A 877 100.66 -35.83 4.73
N HIS A 878 100.95 -36.58 5.79
CA HIS A 878 102.07 -37.51 5.88
C HIS A 878 101.59 -38.95 5.62
N SER A 879 102.52 -39.86 5.30
CA SER A 879 102.21 -41.26 5.00
C SER A 879 101.38 -41.98 6.09
N THR A 880 101.40 -41.49 7.33
CA THR A 880 100.66 -42.05 8.48
C THR A 880 99.15 -41.79 8.48
N GLN A 881 98.61 -40.89 7.63
CA GLN A 881 97.20 -40.49 7.63
C GLN A 881 96.40 -41.01 6.42
N LEU A 882 96.98 -41.91 5.63
CA LEU A 882 96.43 -42.36 4.36
C LEU A 882 95.05 -43.04 4.48
N ALA A 883 94.83 -43.85 5.52
CA ALA A 883 93.62 -44.65 5.70
C ALA A 883 92.37 -43.80 6.04
N GLU A 884 92.52 -42.74 6.82
CA GLU A 884 91.40 -41.86 7.21
C GLU A 884 90.86 -41.09 6.00
N ASN A 885 91.75 -40.63 5.11
CA ASN A 885 91.38 -39.84 3.94
C ASN A 885 90.68 -40.68 2.87
N GLN A 886 91.10 -41.94 2.69
CA GLN A 886 90.38 -42.89 1.84
C GLN A 886 88.96 -43.16 2.38
N GLN A 887 88.79 -43.23 3.70
CA GLN A 887 87.47 -43.42 4.31
C GLN A 887 86.55 -42.19 4.13
N GLN A 888 87.09 -40.97 4.18
CA GLN A 888 86.31 -39.76 3.89
C GLN A 888 85.86 -39.70 2.42
N PHE A 889 86.71 -40.11 1.47
CA PHE A 889 86.32 -40.23 0.06
C PHE A 889 85.14 -41.19 -0.14
N LYS A 890 85.15 -42.32 0.57
CA LYS A 890 84.07 -43.32 0.51
C LYS A 890 82.72 -42.77 0.96
N THR A 891 82.71 -41.92 1.99
CA THR A 891 81.50 -41.23 2.46
C THR A 891 80.99 -40.25 1.41
N LEU A 892 81.87 -39.44 0.81
CA LEU A 892 81.54 -38.53 -0.28
C LEU A 892 80.96 -39.28 -1.50
N GLN A 893 81.57 -40.41 -1.88
CA GLN A 893 81.13 -41.28 -2.98
C GLN A 893 79.74 -41.87 -2.72
N THR A 894 79.46 -42.29 -1.48
CA THR A 894 78.15 -42.86 -1.11
C THR A 894 77.06 -41.81 -1.27
N PHE A 895 77.27 -40.59 -0.76
CA PHE A 895 76.29 -39.51 -0.90
C PHE A 895 76.09 -39.11 -2.37
N TYR A 896 77.17 -38.98 -3.16
CA TYR A 896 77.08 -38.70 -4.60
C TYR A 896 76.20 -39.72 -5.34
N SER A 897 76.31 -41.01 -5.01
CA SER A 897 75.52 -42.07 -5.67
C SER A 897 74.01 -42.00 -5.41
N GLN A 898 73.59 -41.32 -4.34
CA GLN A 898 72.18 -41.20 -3.92
C GLN A 898 71.51 -39.93 -4.44
N LEU A 899 72.27 -39.01 -5.05
CA LEU A 899 71.74 -37.75 -5.55
C LEU A 899 70.94 -37.94 -6.86
N PRO A 900 69.91 -37.11 -7.09
CA PRO A 900 69.20 -37.07 -8.37
C PRO A 900 70.16 -36.80 -9.54
N LYS A 901 69.84 -37.33 -10.74
CA LYS A 901 70.67 -37.20 -11.95
C LYS A 901 71.09 -35.76 -12.26
N THR A 902 70.23 -34.78 -11.99
CA THR A 902 70.50 -33.35 -12.21
C THR A 902 71.65 -32.84 -11.34
N LEU A 903 71.67 -33.19 -10.05
CA LEU A 903 72.74 -32.82 -9.13
C LEU A 903 74.02 -33.64 -9.37
N ASN A 904 73.91 -34.89 -9.84
CA ASN A 904 75.08 -35.68 -10.23
C ASN A 904 75.90 -34.98 -11.32
N THR A 905 75.23 -34.47 -12.35
CA THR A 905 75.88 -33.70 -13.42
C THR A 905 76.48 -32.40 -12.86
N GLU A 906 75.77 -31.70 -11.98
CA GLU A 906 76.25 -30.46 -11.34
C GLU A 906 77.57 -30.68 -10.57
N PHE A 907 77.69 -31.81 -9.88
CA PHE A 907 78.81 -32.11 -8.96
C PHE A 907 79.91 -32.99 -9.53
N GLN A 908 79.74 -33.49 -10.76
CA GLN A 908 80.64 -34.45 -11.40
C GLN A 908 82.10 -34.00 -11.40
N THR A 909 82.38 -32.78 -11.86
CA THR A 909 83.75 -32.24 -11.94
C THR A 909 84.44 -32.20 -10.58
N ALA A 910 83.71 -31.79 -9.53
CA ALA A 910 84.25 -31.72 -8.18
C ALA A 910 84.58 -33.12 -7.64
N PHE A 911 83.69 -34.09 -7.85
CA PHE A 911 83.89 -35.48 -7.45
C PHE A 911 85.08 -36.13 -8.17
N GLU A 912 85.19 -35.95 -9.50
CA GLU A 912 86.29 -36.49 -10.30
C GLU A 912 87.66 -35.98 -9.84
N GLN A 913 87.77 -34.70 -9.46
CA GLN A 913 89.02 -34.16 -8.92
C GLN A 913 89.44 -34.85 -7.62
N ARG A 914 88.52 -35.08 -6.68
CA ARG A 914 88.81 -35.77 -5.42
C ARG A 914 89.12 -37.25 -5.63
N SER A 915 88.55 -37.87 -6.66
CA SER A 915 88.91 -39.23 -7.07
C SER A 915 90.36 -39.34 -7.52
N LYS A 916 90.90 -38.33 -8.22
CA LYS A 916 92.32 -38.32 -8.62
C LYS A 916 93.24 -38.27 -7.41
N VAL A 917 92.90 -37.44 -6.40
CA VAL A 917 93.63 -37.35 -5.13
C VAL A 917 93.66 -38.70 -4.41
N ASN A 918 92.52 -39.39 -4.34
CA ASN A 918 92.47 -40.74 -3.78
C ASN A 918 93.32 -41.77 -4.56
N ASN A 919 93.39 -41.67 -5.88
CA ASN A 919 94.24 -42.54 -6.71
C ASN A 919 95.74 -42.32 -6.42
N PHE A 920 96.14 -41.07 -6.17
CA PHE A 920 97.51 -40.76 -5.73
C PHE A 920 97.83 -41.41 -4.39
N TYR A 921 96.92 -41.34 -3.41
CA TYR A 921 97.10 -42.00 -2.12
C TYR A 921 97.30 -43.51 -2.27
N GLN A 922 96.52 -44.17 -3.14
CA GLN A 922 96.70 -45.60 -3.41
C GLN A 922 98.07 -45.94 -4.02
N ALA A 923 98.61 -45.07 -4.89
CA ALA A 923 99.92 -45.29 -5.49
C ALA A 923 101.06 -45.21 -4.46
N VAL A 924 100.99 -44.24 -3.52
CA VAL A 924 101.95 -44.13 -2.41
C VAL A 924 101.94 -45.36 -1.52
N GLU A 925 100.75 -45.88 -1.20
CA GLU A 925 100.62 -47.11 -0.40
C GLU A 925 101.33 -48.31 -1.04
N ILE A 926 101.25 -48.43 -2.37
CA ILE A 926 101.89 -49.50 -3.13
C ILE A 926 103.42 -49.36 -3.09
N TYR A 927 103.94 -48.14 -3.15
CA TYR A 927 105.37 -47.85 -3.06
C TYR A 927 105.94 -48.21 -1.68
N ASP A 928 105.24 -47.84 -0.60
CA ASP A 928 105.73 -48.08 0.76
C ASP A 928 105.88 -49.56 1.08
N ARG A 929 105.02 -50.41 0.49
CA ARG A 929 105.01 -51.87 0.68
C ARG A 929 106.18 -52.62 0.03
N LYS A 930 107.03 -51.95 -0.77
CA LYS A 930 108.20 -52.59 -1.40
C LYS A 930 109.33 -52.78 -0.39
N LEU A 931 109.91 -53.98 -0.37
CA LEU A 931 110.83 -54.43 0.69
C LEU A 931 112.30 -54.50 0.28
N THR A 932 112.60 -54.56 -1.02
CA THR A 932 113.98 -54.61 -1.55
C THR A 932 114.33 -53.33 -2.29
N LEU A 933 115.62 -53.02 -2.37
CA LEU A 933 116.13 -51.80 -3.01
C LEU A 933 115.62 -51.63 -4.45
N SER A 934 115.80 -52.63 -5.30
CA SER A 934 115.37 -52.55 -6.71
C SER A 934 113.85 -52.39 -6.84
N ALA A 935 113.08 -53.19 -6.09
CA ALA A 935 111.62 -53.16 -6.18
C ALA A 935 111.01 -51.84 -5.69
N LYS A 936 111.67 -51.16 -4.74
CA LYS A 936 111.21 -49.86 -4.23
C LYS A 936 111.54 -48.74 -5.22
N VAL A 937 112.74 -48.75 -5.80
CA VAL A 937 113.14 -47.81 -6.86
C VAL A 937 112.22 -47.91 -8.08
N ASP A 938 111.90 -49.13 -8.54
CA ASP A 938 111.03 -49.35 -9.69
C ASP A 938 109.59 -48.86 -9.43
N ALA A 939 109.08 -49.06 -8.20
CA ALA A 939 107.71 -48.72 -7.85
C ALA A 939 107.44 -47.20 -7.78
N PHE A 940 108.48 -46.38 -7.65
CA PHE A 940 108.33 -44.92 -7.59
C PHE A 940 107.71 -44.34 -8.88
N SER A 941 107.92 -45.00 -10.03
CA SER A 941 107.30 -44.61 -11.31
C SER A 941 105.76 -44.53 -11.22
N THR A 942 105.13 -45.43 -10.48
CA THR A 942 103.67 -45.46 -10.28
C THR A 942 103.19 -44.30 -9.41
N VAL A 943 103.96 -43.92 -8.39
CA VAL A 943 103.68 -42.75 -7.55
C VAL A 943 103.79 -41.46 -8.36
N SER A 944 104.85 -41.35 -9.18
CA SER A 944 105.06 -40.19 -10.06
C SER A 944 103.96 -40.04 -11.12
N GLU A 945 103.50 -41.13 -11.73
CA GLU A 945 102.40 -41.10 -12.68
C GLU A 945 101.07 -40.70 -12.01
N ALA A 946 100.79 -41.23 -10.81
CA ALA A 946 99.58 -40.87 -10.08
C ALA A 946 99.58 -39.41 -9.62
N PHE A 947 100.75 -38.89 -9.22
CA PHE A 947 100.94 -37.48 -8.86
C PHE A 947 100.77 -36.55 -10.06
N SER A 948 101.31 -36.88 -11.23
CA SER A 948 101.20 -36.02 -12.43
C SER A 948 99.75 -35.81 -12.87
N LYS A 949 98.89 -36.80 -12.63
CA LYS A 949 97.44 -36.73 -12.89
C LYS A 949 96.68 -35.78 -11.95
N LEU A 950 97.28 -35.35 -10.83
CA LEU A 950 96.68 -34.38 -9.92
C LEU A 950 96.72 -32.95 -10.47
N GLY A 951 97.67 -32.63 -11.35
CA GLY A 951 97.82 -31.29 -11.92
C GLY A 951 98.26 -30.22 -10.93
N VAL A 952 98.93 -30.61 -9.84
CA VAL A 952 99.51 -29.71 -8.83
C VAL A 952 101.03 -29.73 -8.89
N GLU A 953 101.68 -28.60 -8.57
CA GLU A 953 103.14 -28.47 -8.67
C GLU A 953 103.89 -29.27 -7.60
N SER A 954 103.35 -29.37 -6.38
CA SER A 954 103.95 -30.14 -5.28
C SER A 954 102.90 -30.51 -4.23
N ILE A 955 103.06 -31.67 -3.59
CA ILE A 955 102.37 -32.08 -2.37
C ILE A 955 103.43 -32.63 -1.41
N THR A 956 103.33 -32.27 -0.12
CA THR A 956 104.27 -32.71 0.93
C THR A 956 104.57 -34.21 0.87
N LEU A 957 103.53 -35.04 0.81
CA LEU A 957 103.66 -36.50 0.70
C LEU A 957 104.47 -36.95 -0.54
N TYR A 958 104.33 -36.27 -1.68
CA TYR A 958 105.08 -36.62 -2.89
C TYR A 958 106.55 -36.27 -2.75
N GLU A 959 106.88 -35.09 -2.22
CA GLU A 959 108.28 -34.67 -2.02
C GLU A 959 109.00 -35.55 -1.00
N GLU A 960 108.32 -35.97 0.07
CA GLU A 960 108.85 -36.94 1.05
C GLU A 960 109.23 -38.27 0.38
N VAL A 961 108.29 -38.84 -0.39
CA VAL A 961 108.49 -40.13 -1.07
C VAL A 961 109.59 -40.03 -2.14
N LYS A 962 109.65 -38.90 -2.85
CA LYS A 962 110.67 -38.61 -3.86
C LYS A 962 112.07 -38.46 -3.27
N ALA A 963 112.20 -37.77 -2.14
CA ALA A 963 113.48 -37.61 -1.45
C ALA A 963 114.06 -38.97 -1.01
N ILE A 964 113.23 -39.80 -0.38
CA ILE A 964 113.61 -41.16 0.01
C ILE A 964 114.05 -41.96 -1.23
N ASN A 965 113.27 -41.90 -2.30
CA ASN A 965 113.60 -42.66 -3.52
C ASN A 965 114.91 -42.19 -4.17
N SER A 966 115.26 -40.91 -4.06
CA SER A 966 116.52 -40.36 -4.57
C SER A 966 117.74 -41.00 -3.91
N ASP A 967 117.69 -41.19 -2.59
CA ASP A 967 118.78 -41.81 -1.83
C ASP A 967 118.95 -43.28 -2.16
N LEU A 968 117.83 -44.00 -2.21
CA LEU A 968 117.80 -45.41 -2.60
C LEU A 968 118.33 -45.57 -4.03
N SER A 969 117.94 -44.68 -4.94
CA SER A 969 118.42 -44.69 -6.32
C SER A 969 119.92 -44.46 -6.40
N ALA A 970 120.48 -43.52 -5.62
CA ALA A 970 121.92 -43.27 -5.59
C ALA A 970 122.71 -44.50 -5.13
N LEU A 971 122.26 -45.17 -4.06
CA LEU A 971 122.90 -46.39 -3.56
C LEU A 971 122.87 -47.54 -4.57
N TYR A 972 121.77 -47.63 -5.32
CA TYR A 972 121.58 -48.66 -6.33
C TYR A 972 122.39 -48.39 -7.61
N ILE A 973 122.32 -47.16 -8.15
CA ILE A 973 122.96 -46.78 -9.42
C ILE A 973 124.48 -46.73 -9.29
N ASN A 974 125.00 -46.23 -8.16
CA ASN A 974 126.44 -46.16 -7.91
C ASN A 974 127.05 -47.53 -7.55
N ASN A 975 126.26 -48.62 -7.59
CA ASN A 975 126.67 -49.99 -7.21
C ASN A 975 127.25 -50.08 -5.79
N ILE A 976 126.78 -49.23 -4.87
CA ILE A 976 127.19 -49.27 -3.46
C ILE A 976 126.63 -50.54 -2.81
N LEU A 977 125.34 -50.81 -3.09
CA LEU A 977 124.60 -51.94 -2.54
C LEU A 977 123.94 -52.80 -3.64
N PRO A 978 123.88 -54.13 -3.48
CA PRO A 978 123.10 -55.01 -4.35
C PRO A 978 121.60 -54.68 -4.34
N GLY A 979 120.91 -54.92 -5.46
CA GLY A 979 119.47 -54.61 -5.60
C GLY A 979 118.53 -55.42 -4.69
N ASP A 980 118.97 -56.59 -4.21
CA ASP A 980 118.24 -57.43 -3.26
C ASP A 980 118.44 -57.01 -1.79
N THR A 981 119.20 -55.94 -1.54
CA THR A 981 119.39 -55.41 -0.19
C THR A 981 118.04 -55.00 0.42
N PRO A 982 117.71 -55.47 1.65
CA PRO A 982 116.49 -55.08 2.33
C PRO A 982 116.45 -53.58 2.61
N ILE A 983 115.32 -52.93 2.30
CA ILE A 983 115.09 -51.50 2.57
C ILE A 983 115.22 -51.19 4.07
N SER A 984 114.89 -52.13 4.94
CA SER A 984 115.05 -51.98 6.39
C SER A 984 116.51 -51.73 6.79
N ASP A 985 117.44 -52.43 6.15
CA ASP A 985 118.86 -52.35 6.47
C ASP A 985 119.46 -51.04 5.92
N ILE A 986 119.02 -50.65 4.73
CA ILE A 986 119.39 -49.37 4.11
C ILE A 986 118.89 -48.20 4.94
N ASN A 987 117.61 -48.21 5.34
CA ASN A 987 117.04 -47.16 6.17
C ASN A 987 117.74 -47.07 7.52
N LYS A 988 118.14 -48.21 8.11
CA LYS A 988 118.93 -48.20 9.35
C LYS A 988 120.27 -47.49 9.17
N ALA A 989 120.97 -47.72 8.06
CA ALA A 989 122.23 -47.06 7.73
C ALA A 989 122.05 -45.57 7.41
N LEU A 990 121.05 -45.21 6.60
CA LEU A 990 120.73 -43.81 6.26
C LEU A 990 120.29 -43.01 7.49
N ASN A 991 119.48 -43.60 8.37
CA ASN A 991 119.11 -42.97 9.63
C ASN A 991 120.34 -42.77 10.52
N LYS A 992 121.23 -43.76 10.60
CA LYS A 992 122.49 -43.62 11.33
C LYS A 992 123.35 -42.49 10.75
N LEU A 993 123.48 -42.39 9.43
CA LEU A 993 124.17 -41.27 8.76
C LEU A 993 123.52 -39.92 9.09
N ALA A 994 122.20 -39.84 9.07
CA ALA A 994 121.47 -38.63 9.45
C ALA A 994 121.76 -38.24 10.91
N THR A 995 121.73 -39.20 11.84
CA THR A 995 122.07 -38.97 13.26
C THR A 995 123.52 -38.54 13.44
N LEU A 996 124.48 -39.14 12.73
CA LEU A 996 125.88 -38.72 12.78
C LEU A 996 126.08 -37.26 12.36
N LEU A 997 125.22 -36.75 11.48
CA LEU A 997 125.22 -35.39 10.93
C LEU A 997 124.23 -34.44 11.64
N GLU A 998 123.50 -34.89 12.67
CA GLU A 998 122.54 -34.05 13.39
C GLU A 998 123.11 -32.80 14.07
N PRO A 999 124.35 -32.77 14.62
CA PRO A 999 124.86 -31.59 15.32
C PRO A 999 124.69 -30.31 14.48
N GLN A 1000 123.96 -29.32 15.02
CA GLN A 1000 123.65 -28.06 14.32
C GLN A 1000 124.89 -27.21 14.00
N SER A 1001 126.03 -27.50 14.62
CA SER A 1001 127.29 -26.80 14.39
C SER A 1001 127.98 -27.16 13.07
N ILE A 1002 127.49 -28.16 12.34
CA ILE A 1002 128.03 -28.56 11.03
C ILE A 1002 127.27 -27.81 9.94
N ASP A 1003 128.02 -27.15 9.04
CA ASP A 1003 127.46 -26.45 7.88
C ASP A 1003 126.65 -27.40 6.97
N GLU A 1004 125.47 -26.96 6.50
CA GLU A 1004 124.59 -27.79 5.66
C GLU A 1004 125.21 -28.12 4.30
N GLY A 1005 126.02 -27.22 3.73
CA GLY A 1005 126.80 -27.50 2.53
C GLY A 1005 127.81 -28.63 2.77
N LEU A 1006 128.45 -28.63 3.93
CA LEU A 1006 129.37 -29.68 4.36
C LEU A 1006 128.66 -31.02 4.63
N LYS A 1007 127.49 -31.00 5.30
CA LYS A 1007 126.66 -32.22 5.48
C LYS A 1007 126.25 -32.82 4.15
N ALA A 1008 125.79 -32.00 3.21
CA ALA A 1008 125.39 -32.44 1.88
C ALA A 1008 126.58 -33.02 1.10
N ALA A 1009 127.73 -32.35 1.11
CA ALA A 1009 128.94 -32.84 0.46
C ALA A 1009 129.40 -34.19 1.04
N PHE A 1010 129.41 -34.32 2.37
CA PHE A 1010 129.76 -35.58 3.04
C PHE A 1010 128.75 -36.69 2.77
N ARG A 1011 127.45 -36.39 2.85
CA ARG A 1011 126.39 -37.34 2.54
C ARG A 1011 126.51 -37.85 1.10
N ASN A 1012 126.76 -36.97 0.14
CA ASN A 1012 126.99 -37.37 -1.25
C ASN A 1012 128.23 -38.24 -1.40
N ALA A 1013 129.32 -37.92 -0.69
CA ALA A 1013 130.52 -38.76 -0.66
C ALA A 1013 130.21 -40.15 -0.11
N VAL A 1014 129.44 -40.26 0.98
CA VAL A 1014 129.01 -41.54 1.57
C VAL A 1014 128.14 -42.35 0.61
N LEU A 1015 127.24 -41.71 -0.14
CA LEU A 1015 126.36 -42.39 -1.10
C LEU A 1015 127.05 -42.75 -2.44
N SER A 1016 128.31 -42.36 -2.63
CA SER A 1016 129.08 -42.60 -3.85
C SER A 1016 130.37 -43.37 -3.63
N ASP A 1017 130.79 -43.57 -2.38
CA ASP A 1017 132.02 -44.24 -2.02
C ASP A 1017 131.72 -45.46 -1.13
N LYS A 1018 132.07 -46.65 -1.61
CA LYS A 1018 131.79 -47.90 -0.91
C LYS A 1018 132.55 -48.01 0.41
N ALA A 1019 133.84 -47.63 0.43
CA ALA A 1019 134.66 -47.71 1.63
C ALA A 1019 134.11 -46.77 2.71
N LEU A 1020 133.74 -45.55 2.31
CA LEU A 1020 133.11 -44.59 3.20
C LEU A 1020 131.73 -45.06 3.67
N TRP A 1021 130.87 -45.58 2.78
CA TRP A 1021 129.59 -46.18 3.17
C TRP A 1021 129.78 -47.30 4.20
N ASP A 1022 130.67 -48.24 3.93
CA ASP A 1022 130.90 -49.40 4.79
C ASP A 1022 131.42 -48.95 6.16
N VAL A 1023 132.39 -48.03 6.22
CA VAL A 1023 132.92 -47.53 7.49
C VAL A 1023 131.86 -46.73 8.26
N ILE A 1024 131.03 -45.92 7.59
CA ILE A 1024 129.96 -45.17 8.24
C ILE A 1024 128.81 -46.06 8.71
N ALA A 1025 128.44 -47.07 7.94
CA ALA A 1025 127.45 -48.06 8.35
C ALA A 1025 127.88 -48.77 9.65
N HIS A 1026 129.19 -48.98 9.85
CA HIS A 1026 129.73 -49.75 10.98
C HIS A 1026 130.39 -48.91 12.08
N THR A 1027 130.55 -47.59 11.94
CA THR A 1027 131.21 -46.77 12.97
C THR A 1027 130.47 -46.78 14.31
N ASN A 1028 131.20 -46.76 15.42
CA ASN A 1028 130.63 -46.65 16.77
C ASN A 1028 130.55 -45.20 17.27
N LYS A 1029 131.06 -44.23 16.50
CA LYS A 1029 130.91 -42.82 16.85
C LYS A 1029 129.42 -42.45 16.85
N LYS A 1030 129.02 -41.62 17.81
CA LYS A 1030 127.63 -41.18 17.97
C LYS A 1030 127.31 -39.94 17.14
N ASN A 1031 128.26 -39.00 17.07
CA ASN A 1031 128.15 -37.73 16.36
C ASN A 1031 129.48 -37.39 15.70
N PHE A 1032 129.44 -36.72 14.56
CA PHE A 1032 130.63 -36.15 13.92
C PHE A 1032 130.80 -34.67 14.25
N THR A 1033 132.04 -34.18 14.13
CA THR A 1033 132.35 -32.75 14.20
C THR A 1033 132.68 -32.21 12.81
N THR A 1034 132.61 -30.90 12.64
CA THR A 1034 132.96 -30.22 11.37
C THR A 1034 134.37 -30.58 10.92
N GLU A 1035 135.31 -30.64 11.86
CA GLU A 1035 136.72 -30.98 11.62
C GLU A 1035 136.86 -32.44 11.19
N LEU A 1036 136.18 -33.36 11.86
CA LEU A 1036 136.21 -34.77 11.48
C LEU A 1036 135.66 -34.99 10.08
N ILE A 1037 134.56 -34.32 9.72
CA ILE A 1037 133.99 -34.41 8.36
C ILE A 1037 134.95 -33.84 7.33
N ALA A 1038 135.52 -32.66 7.59
CA ALA A 1038 136.50 -32.05 6.71
C ALA A 1038 137.73 -32.95 6.52
N ASP A 1039 138.22 -33.59 7.59
CA ASP A 1039 139.33 -34.52 7.52
C ASP A 1039 139.01 -35.75 6.70
N LEU A 1040 137.83 -36.37 6.86
CA LEU A 1040 137.42 -37.53 6.07
C LEU A 1040 137.25 -37.18 4.59
N LEU A 1041 136.75 -35.97 4.30
CA LEU A 1041 136.67 -35.44 2.94
C LEU A 1041 138.05 -35.16 2.36
N GLU A 1042 138.99 -34.62 3.13
CA GLU A 1042 140.35 -34.37 2.65
C GLU A 1042 141.12 -35.68 2.47
N LEU A 1043 140.89 -36.69 3.33
CA LEU A 1043 141.40 -38.05 3.13
C LEU A 1043 140.84 -38.67 1.86
N LYS A 1044 139.54 -38.49 1.58
CA LYS A 1044 138.92 -38.94 0.33
C LYS A 1044 139.52 -38.24 -0.86
N LYS A 1045 139.64 -36.91 -0.79
CA LYS A 1045 140.23 -36.11 -1.85
C LYS A 1045 141.68 -36.52 -2.12
N PHE A 1046 142.47 -36.74 -1.07
CA PHE A 1046 143.82 -37.25 -1.19
C PHE A 1046 143.84 -38.62 -1.85
N HIS A 1047 142.99 -39.55 -1.40
CA HIS A 1047 142.86 -40.88 -1.99
C HIS A 1047 142.54 -40.79 -3.49
N ASP A 1048 141.52 -40.00 -3.85
CA ASP A 1048 141.06 -39.84 -5.23
C ASP A 1048 142.15 -39.18 -6.10
N GLU A 1049 142.81 -38.12 -5.61
CA GLU A 1049 143.93 -37.45 -6.29
C GLU A 1049 145.13 -38.38 -6.48
N LYS A 1050 145.45 -39.22 -5.49
CA LYS A 1050 146.58 -40.15 -5.59
C LYS A 1050 146.25 -41.31 -6.51
N LEU A 1051 145.05 -41.87 -6.45
CA LEU A 1051 144.64 -42.86 -7.45
C LEU A 1051 144.71 -42.29 -8.86
N GLN A 1052 144.24 -41.05 -9.07
CA GLN A 1052 144.34 -40.38 -10.36
C GLN A 1052 145.80 -40.17 -10.79
N LEU A 1053 146.67 -39.70 -9.90
CA LEU A 1053 148.10 -39.59 -10.18
C LEU A 1053 148.74 -40.95 -10.52
N GLY A 1054 148.31 -42.02 -9.86
CA GLY A 1054 148.73 -43.38 -10.13
C GLY A 1054 148.37 -43.84 -11.54
N ILE A 1055 147.18 -43.46 -12.01
CA ILE A 1055 146.72 -43.66 -13.39
C ILE A 1055 147.56 -42.80 -14.34
N ASP A 1056 147.67 -41.49 -14.07
CA ASP A 1056 148.34 -40.52 -14.94
C ASP A 1056 149.82 -40.83 -15.15
N HIS A 1057 150.51 -41.33 -14.11
CA HIS A 1057 151.95 -41.61 -14.12
C HIS A 1057 152.25 -43.12 -14.25
N ASN A 1058 151.22 -43.93 -14.52
CA ASN A 1058 151.26 -45.37 -14.71
C ASN A 1058 152.05 -46.13 -13.61
N HIS A 1059 151.77 -45.81 -12.34
CA HIS A 1059 152.45 -46.40 -11.19
C HIS A 1059 152.00 -47.84 -10.88
N GLY A 1060 150.98 -48.35 -11.59
CA GLY A 1060 150.53 -49.74 -11.57
C GLY A 1060 149.59 -50.10 -10.42
N GLU A 1061 148.91 -51.25 -10.53
CA GLU A 1061 147.87 -51.72 -9.59
C GLU A 1061 148.34 -51.80 -8.13
N LYS A 1062 149.62 -52.16 -7.91
CA LYS A 1062 150.20 -52.20 -6.56
C LYS A 1062 150.25 -50.82 -5.91
N TYR A 1063 150.38 -49.74 -6.69
CA TYR A 1063 150.32 -48.37 -6.17
C TYR A 1063 148.90 -48.04 -5.75
N SER A 1064 147.91 -48.27 -6.61
CA SER A 1064 146.51 -48.04 -6.30
C SER A 1064 146.04 -48.87 -5.11
N THR A 1065 146.50 -50.13 -5.01
CA THR A 1065 146.22 -51.00 -3.85
C THR A 1065 146.77 -50.40 -2.56
N SER A 1066 148.02 -49.92 -2.55
CA SER A 1066 148.57 -49.26 -1.37
C SER A 1066 147.87 -47.95 -1.02
N VAL A 1067 147.40 -47.19 -2.01
CA VAL A 1067 146.60 -45.97 -1.79
C VAL A 1067 145.22 -46.32 -1.22
N ASN A 1068 144.53 -47.33 -1.73
CA ASN A 1068 143.26 -47.83 -1.20
C ASN A 1068 143.41 -48.36 0.22
N ASN A 1069 144.40 -49.24 0.44
CA ASN A 1069 144.68 -49.80 1.77
C ASN A 1069 145.01 -48.70 2.77
N PHE A 1070 145.78 -47.69 2.35
CA PHE A 1070 146.05 -46.53 3.19
C PHE A 1070 144.78 -45.74 3.47
N TYR A 1071 143.91 -45.51 2.48
CA TYR A 1071 142.65 -44.79 2.68
C TYR A 1071 141.71 -45.53 3.63
N ASP A 1072 141.54 -46.84 3.46
CA ASP A 1072 140.75 -47.68 4.36
C ASP A 1072 141.31 -47.62 5.79
N GLN A 1073 142.63 -47.75 5.95
CA GLN A 1073 143.28 -47.61 7.26
C GLN A 1073 143.11 -46.19 7.81
N ALA A 1074 143.25 -45.15 6.99
CA ALA A 1074 143.18 -43.76 7.40
C ALA A 1074 141.76 -43.37 7.84
N LEU A 1075 140.72 -43.84 7.13
CA LEU A 1075 139.33 -43.66 7.54
C LEU A 1075 139.09 -44.32 8.90
N ASN A 1076 139.53 -45.56 9.10
CA ASN A 1076 139.36 -46.27 10.36
C ASN A 1076 140.16 -45.64 11.51
N ILE A 1077 141.40 -45.18 11.25
CA ILE A 1077 142.23 -44.49 12.26
C ILE A 1077 141.57 -43.18 12.65
N ARG A 1078 141.12 -42.37 11.68
CA ARG A 1078 140.51 -41.08 11.96
C ARG A 1078 139.15 -41.21 12.68
N LEU A 1079 138.42 -42.27 12.37
CA LEU A 1079 137.16 -42.63 13.04
C LEU A 1079 137.36 -43.44 14.33
N SER A 1080 138.60 -43.72 14.74
CA SER A 1080 138.88 -44.35 16.02
C SER A 1080 138.68 -43.37 17.19
N ASP A 1081 138.64 -43.90 18.40
CA ASP A 1081 138.58 -43.12 19.64
C ASP A 1081 139.98 -42.84 20.21
N ALA A 1082 141.05 -43.13 19.47
CA ALA A 1082 142.41 -42.82 19.89
C ALA A 1082 142.61 -41.30 19.99
N PRO A 1083 143.42 -40.78 20.94
CA PRO A 1083 143.77 -39.37 21.01
C PRO A 1083 144.38 -38.83 19.71
N VAL A 1084 144.18 -37.54 19.42
CA VAL A 1084 144.63 -36.88 18.16
C VAL A 1084 146.11 -37.13 17.86
N LYS A 1085 146.99 -37.09 18.86
CA LYS A 1085 148.42 -37.38 18.71
C LYS A 1085 148.68 -38.84 18.32
N GLU A 1086 147.92 -39.78 18.89
CA GLU A 1086 148.01 -41.20 18.56
C GLU A 1086 147.44 -41.47 17.17
N GLN A 1087 146.35 -40.82 16.77
CA GLN A 1087 145.83 -40.89 15.41
C GLN A 1087 146.84 -40.37 14.39
N ALA A 1088 147.45 -39.20 14.66
CA ALA A 1088 148.48 -38.64 13.79
C ALA A 1088 149.67 -39.59 13.65
N LYS A 1089 150.11 -40.19 14.77
CA LYS A 1089 151.18 -41.20 14.75
C LYS A 1089 150.76 -42.44 13.97
N ALA A 1090 149.58 -42.98 14.21
CA ALA A 1090 149.07 -44.16 13.51
C ALA A 1090 148.91 -43.90 12.00
N LEU A 1091 148.52 -42.68 11.59
CA LEU A 1091 148.48 -42.29 10.18
C LEU A 1091 149.87 -42.25 9.55
N VAL A 1092 150.87 -41.71 10.27
CA VAL A 1092 152.27 -41.73 9.80
C VAL A 1092 152.78 -43.17 9.72
N ASP A 1093 152.48 -44.00 10.71
CA ASP A 1093 152.91 -45.40 10.76
C ASP A 1093 152.23 -46.20 9.63
N ALA A 1094 150.94 -46.00 9.39
CA ALA A 1094 150.21 -46.58 8.25
C ALA A 1094 150.84 -46.16 6.93
N ALA A 1095 151.16 -44.87 6.76
CA ALA A 1095 151.82 -44.36 5.57
C ALA A 1095 153.22 -44.94 5.38
N GLN A 1096 154.00 -45.07 6.45
CA GLN A 1096 155.32 -45.69 6.39
C GLN A 1096 155.18 -47.18 6.05
N ASN A 1097 154.24 -47.89 6.65
CA ASN A 1097 154.03 -49.30 6.36
C ASN A 1097 153.68 -49.52 4.87
N GLU A 1098 152.73 -48.75 4.36
CA GLU A 1098 152.26 -48.89 2.98
C GLU A 1098 153.28 -48.36 1.95
N PHE A 1099 154.09 -47.36 2.29
CA PHE A 1099 154.91 -46.65 1.28
C PHE A 1099 156.44 -46.67 1.51
N SER A 1100 156.98 -47.01 2.68
CA SER A 1100 158.42 -46.84 3.01
C SER A 1100 159.37 -47.80 2.29
N HIS A 1101 158.89 -49.00 1.96
CA HIS A 1101 159.71 -50.07 1.38
C HIS A 1101 160.07 -49.84 -0.10
N ARG A 1102 159.71 -48.68 -0.68
CA ARG A 1102 159.97 -48.38 -2.10
C ARG A 1102 160.72 -47.05 -2.25
N HIS A 1103 161.90 -47.10 -2.86
CA HIS A 1103 162.76 -45.92 -3.01
C HIS A 1103 162.13 -44.80 -3.86
N SER A 1104 161.21 -45.12 -4.78
CA SER A 1104 160.50 -44.17 -5.65
C SER A 1104 159.30 -43.46 -5.00
N THR A 1105 158.80 -43.96 -3.87
CA THR A 1105 157.60 -43.42 -3.17
C THR A 1105 157.96 -42.56 -1.97
N ARG A 1106 159.24 -42.21 -1.78
CA ARG A 1106 159.66 -41.23 -0.77
C ARG A 1106 158.89 -39.90 -0.89
N ARG A 1107 158.50 -39.53 -2.12
CA ARG A 1107 157.63 -38.38 -2.37
C ARG A 1107 156.20 -38.58 -1.87
N LEU A 1108 155.64 -39.79 -1.98
CA LEU A 1108 154.30 -40.09 -1.47
C LEU A 1108 154.26 -40.11 0.06
N VAL A 1109 155.27 -40.68 0.72
CA VAL A 1109 155.40 -40.54 2.18
C VAL A 1109 155.49 -39.07 2.57
N ALA A 1110 156.22 -38.25 1.80
CA ALA A 1110 156.30 -36.82 2.04
C ALA A 1110 154.97 -36.09 1.81
N ASP A 1111 154.21 -36.46 0.78
CA ASP A 1111 152.88 -35.93 0.50
C ASP A 1111 151.88 -36.34 1.60
N VAL A 1112 151.95 -37.57 2.12
CA VAL A 1112 151.13 -38.03 3.25
C VAL A 1112 151.54 -37.30 4.54
N ILE A 1113 152.84 -37.12 4.80
CA ILE A 1113 153.31 -36.31 5.93
C ILE A 1113 152.85 -34.86 5.79
N MET A 1114 152.82 -34.31 4.57
CA MET A 1114 152.31 -32.97 4.30
C MET A 1114 150.80 -32.90 4.55
N MET A 1115 150.02 -33.86 4.05
CA MET A 1115 148.59 -33.98 4.33
C MET A 1115 148.34 -34.10 5.83
N ILE A 1116 149.04 -34.99 6.54
CA ILE A 1116 148.99 -35.11 8.00
C ILE A 1116 149.35 -33.77 8.67
N SER A 1117 150.34 -33.04 8.16
CA SER A 1117 150.68 -31.71 8.68
C SER A 1117 149.61 -30.65 8.40
N VAL A 1118 148.73 -30.86 7.42
CA VAL A 1118 147.54 -30.04 7.17
C VAL A 1118 146.40 -30.46 8.10
N LEU A 1119 146.13 -31.76 8.23
CA LEU A 1119 145.14 -32.33 9.16
C LEU A 1119 145.45 -31.94 10.61
N PHE A 1120 146.72 -31.72 10.92
CA PHE A 1120 147.18 -31.20 12.20
C PHE A 1120 148.17 -30.04 11.88
N ALA A 1121 147.80 -28.73 11.78
CA ALA A 1121 148.60 -27.47 11.46
C ALA A 1121 149.17 -26.34 12.48
N GLY A 1122 148.91 -26.19 13.81
CA GLY A 1122 149.78 -25.66 14.95
C GLY A 1122 151.28 -26.09 15.29
N LEU A 1123 151.69 -27.35 15.59
CA LEU A 1123 153.07 -27.95 15.66
C LEU A 1123 154.19 -27.44 14.69
N GLY A 1124 153.90 -26.66 13.66
CA GLY A 1124 154.77 -26.29 12.52
C GLY A 1124 155.02 -24.79 12.43
N LEU A 1125 154.16 -23.97 13.05
CA LEU A 1125 154.46 -22.57 13.35
C LEU A 1125 155.59 -22.44 14.39
N LEU A 1126 155.68 -23.40 15.31
CA LEU A 1126 156.76 -23.55 16.30
C LEU A 1126 158.14 -23.74 15.63
N VAL A 1127 158.18 -24.48 14.52
CA VAL A 1127 159.40 -24.77 13.74
C VAL A 1127 159.98 -23.50 13.09
N GLY A 1128 159.12 -22.59 12.63
CA GLY A 1128 159.55 -21.32 12.03
C GLY A 1128 160.14 -20.34 13.05
N GLY A 1129 159.53 -20.24 14.24
CA GLY A 1129 159.93 -19.30 15.30
C GLY A 1129 161.31 -19.60 15.90
N ILE A 1130 161.64 -20.87 16.13
CA ILE A 1130 162.95 -21.26 16.69
C ILE A 1130 164.09 -21.00 15.69
N ARG A 1131 163.82 -21.13 14.39
CA ARG A 1131 164.82 -20.90 13.32
C ARG A 1131 165.16 -19.43 13.11
N ALA A 1132 164.17 -18.54 13.24
CA ALA A 1132 164.40 -17.09 13.17
C ALA A 1132 165.36 -16.61 14.28
N ALA A 1133 165.34 -17.22 15.46
CA ALA A 1133 166.23 -16.86 16.57
C ALA A 1133 167.69 -17.33 16.39
N LYS A 1134 167.95 -18.30 15.49
CA LYS A 1134 169.28 -18.88 15.25
C LYS A 1134 169.95 -18.37 13.96
N GLY A 1135 169.32 -17.46 13.22
CA GLY A 1135 169.90 -16.87 12.01
C GLY A 1135 169.79 -17.72 10.75
N ASP A 1136 169.01 -18.81 10.77
CA ASP A 1136 168.73 -19.67 9.61
C ASP A 1136 167.42 -19.25 8.88
N SER A 1137 167.29 -19.65 7.60
CA SER A 1137 166.07 -19.41 6.80
C SER A 1137 164.84 -20.13 7.37
N PHE A 1138 163.72 -19.39 7.47
CA PHE A 1138 162.48 -19.78 8.16
C PHE A 1138 161.83 -21.08 7.64
N PHE A 1139 161.99 -21.40 6.35
CA PHE A 1139 161.32 -22.56 5.73
C PHE A 1139 162.24 -23.56 5.01
N PHE A 1140 163.52 -23.23 4.81
CA PHE A 1140 164.37 -24.00 3.91
C PHE A 1140 165.72 -24.35 4.53
N SER A 1141 165.91 -25.64 4.84
CA SER A 1141 167.21 -26.27 5.09
C SER A 1141 167.57 -27.23 3.95
N LYS A 1142 168.87 -27.51 3.77
CA LYS A 1142 169.42 -28.21 2.59
C LYS A 1142 169.38 -29.76 2.66
N SER A 1143 168.64 -30.41 3.58
CA SER A 1143 168.52 -31.89 3.57
C SER A 1143 167.20 -32.48 4.12
N LEU A 1144 166.71 -33.53 3.45
CA LEU A 1144 165.42 -34.21 3.67
C LEU A 1144 165.32 -34.99 5.00
N THR A 1145 166.42 -35.54 5.51
CA THR A 1145 166.45 -36.37 6.73
C THR A 1145 166.15 -35.56 7.99
N THR A 1146 166.42 -34.26 7.96
CA THR A 1146 166.24 -33.37 9.10
C THR A 1146 164.76 -33.15 9.42
N ARG A 1147 163.88 -33.03 8.41
CA ARG A 1147 162.44 -32.78 8.62
C ARG A 1147 161.71 -33.95 9.28
N ALA A 1148 162.00 -35.19 8.85
CA ALA A 1148 161.39 -36.38 9.43
C ALA A 1148 161.85 -36.60 10.88
N GLN A 1149 163.13 -36.35 11.17
CA GLN A 1149 163.68 -36.42 12.53
C GLN A 1149 163.13 -35.31 13.43
N GLU A 1150 162.96 -34.09 12.92
CA GLU A 1150 162.36 -32.96 13.65
C GLU A 1150 160.89 -33.19 14.01
N MET A 1151 160.11 -33.77 13.09
CA MET A 1151 158.70 -34.09 13.37
C MET A 1151 158.56 -35.27 14.35
N THR A 1152 159.40 -36.30 14.22
CA THR A 1152 159.42 -37.43 15.15
C THR A 1152 159.87 -37.02 16.55
N SER A 1153 160.83 -36.11 16.67
CA SER A 1153 161.31 -35.60 17.97
C SER A 1153 160.30 -34.65 18.63
N MET A 1154 159.53 -33.87 17.86
CA MET A 1154 158.47 -33.02 18.42
C MET A 1154 157.23 -33.81 18.85
N ILE A 1155 156.92 -34.97 18.24
CA ILE A 1155 155.91 -35.91 18.76
C ILE A 1155 156.30 -36.42 20.17
N GLN A 1156 157.59 -36.37 20.54
CA GLN A 1156 158.14 -36.85 21.81
C GLN A 1156 158.43 -35.75 22.86
N SER A 1157 158.15 -34.47 22.58
CA SER A 1157 158.44 -33.33 23.48
C SER A 1157 157.31 -33.07 24.50
N PRO A 1158 157.61 -32.84 25.80
CA PRO A 1158 156.59 -32.65 26.85
C PRO A 1158 156.20 -31.17 27.05
N GLU A 1159 155.16 -30.70 26.36
CA GLU A 1159 154.37 -29.51 26.74
C GLU A 1159 152.87 -29.76 26.44
N GLU A 1160 151.99 -29.08 27.19
CA GLU A 1160 150.58 -29.38 27.44
C GLU A 1160 149.70 -29.71 26.22
N GLU A 1161 148.84 -30.72 26.42
CA GLU A 1161 147.86 -31.22 25.45
C GLU A 1161 146.68 -30.25 25.28
N ASN A 1162 146.41 -29.90 24.04
CA ASN A 1162 145.12 -29.34 23.64
C ASN A 1162 144.50 -30.32 22.63
N GLU A 1163 143.51 -31.09 23.08
CA GLU A 1163 142.83 -32.16 22.33
C GLU A 1163 142.10 -31.67 21.06
N HIS A 1164 142.06 -30.35 20.82
CA HIS A 1164 141.25 -29.76 19.75
C HIS A 1164 141.96 -28.68 18.92
N ALA A 1165 143.31 -28.64 18.86
CA ALA A 1165 143.99 -27.56 18.14
C ALA A 1165 144.96 -28.04 17.05
N ARG A 1166 144.63 -27.71 15.79
CA ARG A 1166 145.51 -26.98 14.84
C ARG A 1166 144.57 -26.30 13.78
N LEU A 1167 144.33 -24.99 13.67
CA LEU A 1167 145.15 -23.77 13.43
C LEU A 1167 145.83 -23.67 12.05
N ILE A 1168 145.04 -23.64 10.96
CA ILE A 1168 145.20 -22.69 9.83
C ILE A 1168 143.83 -22.11 9.49
N ASP A 1169 143.67 -20.80 9.70
CA ASP A 1169 142.72 -19.95 8.97
C ASP A 1169 143.51 -19.35 7.79
N SER A 1170 143.14 -19.74 6.57
CA SER A 1170 143.70 -19.18 5.34
C SER A 1170 142.70 -18.26 4.66
N SER A 1171 142.36 -17.15 5.33
CA SER A 1171 142.15 -15.79 4.77
C SER A 1171 140.94 -15.55 3.85
N PRO A 1172 140.47 -14.28 3.65
CA PRO A 1172 140.71 -13.03 4.38
C PRO A 1172 139.41 -12.27 4.73
N THR A 1173 139.22 -11.82 5.97
CA THR A 1173 138.31 -10.67 6.22
C THR A 1173 139.01 -9.35 5.93
N PRO A 1174 138.46 -8.48 5.06
CA PRO A 1174 138.97 -7.13 4.86
C PRO A 1174 138.75 -6.27 6.11
N LYS A 1175 139.73 -5.43 6.43
CA LYS A 1175 139.53 -4.27 7.29
C LYS A 1175 138.36 -3.44 6.75
N LYS A 1176 137.43 -3.07 7.63
CA LYS A 1176 136.58 -1.89 7.44
C LYS A 1176 137.48 -0.68 7.21
N SER A 1177 137.42 -0.10 6.01
CA SER A 1177 137.39 1.36 5.92
C SER A 1177 136.03 1.85 6.41
N ARG A 1178 136.02 3.09 6.87
CA ARG A 1178 134.82 3.91 7.09
C ARG A 1178 133.75 3.73 6.03
#